data_AF-A0A818NE92-F1
#
_entry.id   AF-A0A818NE92-F1
#
_cell.length_a   1.000
_cell.length_b   1.000
_cell.length_c   1.000
_cell.angle_alpha   90.00
_cell.angle_beta   90.00
_cell.angle_gamma   90.00
#
_symmetry.space_group_name_H-M   'P 1'
#
loop_
_entity.id
_entity.type
_entity.pdbx_description
1 polymer ?
#
loop_
_entity_poly.entity_id
_entity_poly.type
_entity_poly.pdbx_seq_one_letter_code
_entity_poly.pdbx_strand_id
1 'polypeptide(L)'
;MSSTIAPVLFVAVIDTRCETLPYAKISEFSEYPQEEEVLFMFGTIFKIHAVYYRESSGIWEVKLSLCGDDDPRLIDMVNYIKHEIKDTADLVTLGDLFIKMGEYDKAKEFYCKYQSRLSINDPNLKRVWQGLSNIADIEGNYYISMYNYTKAHECFDEQLKICRNLPSRHPQYGKCYSSIANLYELEGEKKLALENYQKAYKIYIQSLPAYHPDTTKVEQSIENLSPQNKITTQAFNQPIAPQMSEEKSKANTNMETFLIVWLDANINKTKDNEDTYKALRTSVNYLKTFDNLQEGETYIRSIQREKIILIVSGGYGRAIVPRIHDLVQVNCIYVYCVDKAYNEAWSKDYSKIRSVITKRKQLIDEITEDQKLRNIIEDIVPMSILNRTAVAKETTAKNISKEMGSILWFQLLVDVLLRMTHTEDAKIELMKTWRENYIGNSSELHIIKEFERDYKQEKAVWWYTRQSSLYRILNKALREQSIDTIFAFRFFLTELSEQVTQLYYIYMNQLNLSNKKSNDEYIIYVYRGQVIAKEELEQMQTSIGGFISINSFFSTSRSESKARDFAKLSEITDKLRRILFKIKIDPRLPTKPFADIEGISYFPDEREILFMLGSIFRIDEINYDNKDALWTINMSLCSEDDFELKELFAYLKKDIGEEASMITLGNILLQMGEYDKAKRIFLRMNHQQGLISVAELKGNFYLAMKHYKHAIDCYEQALKLRGESLPASHQDIAKSYSSIAMAYEFWKTYPKAIDYYQRTIKQYSRTLKDNHPLITQTKTSLLKLQHRTNH
;
A
#
# COMPACT_ATOMS: atom_id res chain seq x y z
N MET A 1 -2.00 17.98 -17.64
CA MET A 1 -1.48 19.30 -17.21
C MET A 1 -0.08 19.11 -16.67
N SER A 2 0.82 20.03 -17.02
CA SER A 2 2.19 20.08 -16.50
C SER A 2 2.18 20.02 -14.98
N SER A 3 3.07 19.24 -14.39
CA SER A 3 3.49 19.42 -13.00
C SER A 3 3.92 20.88 -12.85
N THR A 4 3.05 21.73 -12.33
CA THR A 4 3.42 23.08 -11.91
C THR A 4 4.31 22.89 -10.71
N ILE A 5 5.62 22.76 -10.97
CA ILE A 5 6.66 22.98 -9.98
C ILE A 5 6.41 24.39 -9.48
N ALA A 6 5.92 24.52 -8.25
CA ALA A 6 5.73 25.82 -7.66
C ALA A 6 7.12 26.43 -7.49
N PRO A 7 7.39 27.63 -8.05
CA PRO A 7 8.68 28.26 -7.85
C PRO A 7 8.86 28.53 -6.35
N VAL A 8 10.02 28.13 -5.81
CA VAL A 8 10.36 28.29 -4.40
C VAL A 8 11.59 29.20 -4.29
N LEU A 9 11.50 30.21 -3.46
CA LEU A 9 12.62 31.07 -3.08
C LEU A 9 13.07 30.69 -1.67
N PHE A 10 14.30 30.19 -1.54
CA PHE A 10 14.93 29.95 -0.24
C PHE A 10 15.63 31.22 0.23
N VAL A 11 15.26 31.71 1.41
CA VAL A 11 15.90 32.86 2.06
C VAL A 11 16.62 32.34 3.30
N ALA A 12 17.92 32.13 3.18
CA ALA A 12 18.77 31.71 4.29
C ALA A 12 19.32 32.93 5.03
N VAL A 13 19.03 33.02 6.34
CA VAL A 13 19.64 34.01 7.22
C VAL A 13 20.94 33.42 7.78
N ILE A 14 22.06 34.06 7.46
CA ILE A 14 23.39 33.71 7.96
C ILE A 14 23.70 34.62 9.14
N ASP A 15 23.81 34.06 10.35
CA ASP A 15 24.37 34.79 11.48
C ASP A 15 25.89 34.78 11.36
N THR A 16 26.49 35.92 11.03
CA THR A 16 27.94 36.06 10.83
C THR A 16 28.75 35.89 12.12
N ARG A 17 28.09 35.67 13.27
CA ARG A 17 28.73 35.38 14.56
C ARG A 17 28.88 33.88 14.84
N CYS A 18 28.29 33.00 14.03
CA CYS A 18 28.50 31.55 14.12
C CYS A 18 29.81 31.18 13.41
N GLU A 19 30.85 30.84 14.18
CA GLU A 19 32.20 30.55 13.68
C GLU A 19 32.36 29.13 13.05
N THR A 20 31.33 28.27 13.07
CA THR A 20 31.58 26.82 13.02
C THR A 20 31.30 26.09 11.71
N LEU A 21 30.70 26.71 10.68
CA LEU A 21 30.49 26.07 9.39
C LEU A 21 31.06 26.92 8.24
N PRO A 22 32.05 26.42 7.47
CA PRO A 22 32.63 27.17 6.36
C PRO A 22 31.60 27.28 5.22
N TYR A 23 31.22 28.51 4.92
CA TYR A 23 30.54 28.90 3.70
C TYR A 23 31.46 29.85 2.93
N ALA A 24 31.39 29.83 1.59
CA ALA A 24 32.19 30.70 0.74
C ALA A 24 31.28 31.52 -0.16
N LYS A 25 31.48 32.84 -0.20
CA LYS A 25 30.92 33.68 -1.26
C LYS A 25 31.71 33.37 -2.52
N ILE A 26 31.05 32.82 -3.53
CA ILE A 26 31.69 32.38 -4.79
C ILE A 26 31.39 33.31 -5.96
N SER A 27 30.73 34.45 -5.70
CA SER A 27 30.35 35.44 -6.72
C SER A 27 31.53 35.90 -7.57
N GLU A 28 32.74 35.96 -7.00
CA GLU A 28 33.98 36.34 -7.71
C GLU A 28 34.53 35.25 -8.63
N PHE A 29 34.05 34.00 -8.49
CA PHE A 29 34.49 32.81 -9.24
C PHE A 29 33.38 32.22 -10.12
N SER A 30 32.20 32.85 -10.15
CA SER A 30 31.04 32.42 -10.93
C SER A 30 31.05 33.07 -12.33
N GLU A 31 30.51 32.37 -13.35
CA GLU A 31 30.32 32.91 -14.70
C GLU A 31 29.35 34.12 -14.72
N TYR A 32 28.59 34.33 -13.64
CA TYR A 32 27.62 35.41 -13.48
C TYR A 32 27.93 36.25 -12.21
N PRO A 33 28.89 37.20 -12.27
CA PRO A 33 29.36 37.95 -11.08
C PRO A 33 28.31 38.82 -10.40
N GLN A 34 27.15 39.03 -11.05
CA GLN A 34 26.05 39.83 -10.50
C GLN A 34 25.12 39.01 -9.59
N GLU A 35 25.26 37.68 -9.57
CA GLU A 35 24.54 36.80 -8.66
C GLU A 35 25.39 36.63 -7.38
N GLU A 36 24.88 37.08 -6.24
CA GLU A 36 25.56 36.91 -4.94
C GLU A 36 25.47 35.46 -4.46
N GLU A 37 26.20 34.56 -5.12
CA GLU A 37 26.20 33.13 -4.82
C GLU A 37 27.01 32.80 -3.56
N VAL A 38 26.44 31.94 -2.71
CA VAL A 38 27.07 31.41 -1.49
C VAL A 38 27.04 29.88 -1.52
N LEU A 39 28.21 29.26 -1.37
CA LEU A 39 28.38 27.80 -1.33
C LEU A 39 28.49 27.31 0.12
N PHE A 40 27.73 26.27 0.46
CA PHE A 40 27.77 25.59 1.76
C PHE A 40 28.46 24.22 1.64
N MET A 41 29.19 23.79 2.67
CA MET A 41 29.76 22.43 2.68
C MET A 41 28.68 21.34 2.67
N PHE A 42 29.03 20.19 2.08
CA PHE A 42 28.19 19.01 2.07
C PHE A 42 27.88 18.54 3.50
N GLY A 43 26.60 18.35 3.81
CA GLY A 43 26.14 18.00 5.17
C GLY A 43 25.70 19.19 6.03
N THR A 44 25.68 20.42 5.49
CA THR A 44 25.14 21.60 6.19
C THR A 44 23.64 21.43 6.47
N ILE A 45 23.22 21.65 7.71
CA ILE A 45 21.82 21.50 8.14
C ILE A 45 21.18 22.89 8.32
N PHE A 46 19.99 23.05 7.75
CA PHE A 46 19.20 24.27 7.85
C PHE A 46 17.94 24.04 8.69
N LYS A 47 17.64 25.00 9.57
CA LYS A 47 16.36 25.05 10.28
C LYS A 47 15.36 25.84 9.46
N ILE A 48 14.20 25.23 9.17
CA ILE A 48 13.08 25.91 8.54
C ILE A 48 12.29 26.66 9.62
N HIS A 49 12.19 27.98 9.50
CA HIS A 49 11.42 28.81 10.44
C HIS A 49 10.00 29.04 9.96
N ALA A 50 9.83 29.30 8.66
CA ALA A 50 8.54 29.60 8.08
C ALA A 50 8.52 29.28 6.58
N VAL A 51 7.35 28.89 6.10
CA VAL A 51 7.03 28.71 4.68
C VAL A 51 5.74 29.47 4.40
N TYR A 52 5.76 30.42 3.48
CA TYR A 52 4.56 31.19 3.11
C TYR A 52 4.51 31.47 1.62
N TYR A 53 3.29 31.55 1.09
CA TYR A 53 3.03 31.83 -0.32
C TYR A 53 2.87 33.33 -0.54
N ARG A 54 3.69 33.93 -1.41
CA ARG A 54 3.50 35.32 -1.83
C ARG A 54 2.58 35.37 -3.04
N GLU A 55 1.32 35.76 -2.81
CA GLU A 55 0.32 35.92 -3.88
C GLU A 55 0.76 36.90 -4.97
N SER A 56 1.50 37.96 -4.61
CA SER A 56 1.96 38.99 -5.56
C SER A 56 3.00 38.49 -6.57
N SER A 57 3.74 37.43 -6.26
CA SER A 57 4.81 36.89 -7.12
C SER A 57 4.58 35.44 -7.52
N GLY A 58 3.58 34.76 -6.95
CA GLY A 58 3.29 33.35 -7.22
C GLY A 58 4.36 32.37 -6.73
N ILE A 59 5.23 32.79 -5.81
CA ILE A 59 6.41 32.04 -5.33
C ILE A 59 6.22 31.67 -3.86
N TRP A 60 6.60 30.45 -3.49
CA TRP A 60 6.70 30.03 -2.10
C TRP A 60 8.04 30.50 -1.51
N GLU A 61 8.00 31.27 -0.43
CA GLU A 61 9.21 31.69 0.27
C GLU A 61 9.44 30.78 1.48
N VAL A 62 10.65 30.22 1.58
CA VAL A 62 11.09 29.37 2.68
C VAL A 62 12.20 30.10 3.44
N LYS A 63 11.92 30.49 4.68
CA LYS A 63 12.91 31.13 5.56
C LYS A 63 13.69 30.09 6.34
N LEU A 64 15.00 30.10 6.15
CA LEU A 64 15.96 29.17 6.74
C LEU A 64 16.94 29.92 7.64
N SER A 65 17.47 29.25 8.68
CA SER A 65 18.74 29.66 9.30
C SER A 65 19.70 28.49 9.32
N LEU A 66 21.00 28.79 9.33
CA LEU A 66 22.02 27.78 9.60
C LEU A 66 21.79 27.21 11.01
N CYS A 67 21.81 25.88 11.15
CA CYS A 67 22.00 25.28 12.48
C CYS A 67 23.49 25.31 12.78
N GLY A 68 23.89 26.06 13.81
CA GLY A 68 25.24 25.92 14.37
C GLY A 68 25.37 24.61 15.14
N ASP A 69 26.62 24.24 15.44
CA ASP A 69 26.98 23.10 16.29
C ASP A 69 26.44 23.20 17.75
N ASP A 70 25.70 24.27 18.07
CA ASP A 70 25.18 24.57 19.40
C ASP A 70 23.73 24.07 19.65
N ASP A 71 23.06 23.44 18.66
CA ASP A 71 21.71 22.87 18.86
C ASP A 71 21.81 21.53 19.64
N PRO A 72 21.32 21.46 20.90
CA PRO A 72 21.50 20.28 21.76
C PRO A 72 20.94 18.99 21.17
N ARG A 73 19.86 19.07 20.38
CA ARG A 73 19.24 17.89 19.77
C ARG A 73 20.10 17.34 18.64
N LEU A 74 20.81 18.22 17.95
CA LEU A 74 21.66 17.89 16.82
C LEU A 74 23.00 17.35 17.34
N ILE A 75 23.52 17.91 18.43
CA ILE A 75 24.64 17.36 19.21
C ILE A 75 24.30 15.95 19.69
N ASP A 76 23.12 15.72 20.27
CA ASP A 76 22.71 14.40 20.75
C ASP A 76 22.56 13.39 19.60
N MET A 77 22.02 13.82 18.46
CA MET A 77 21.85 12.96 17.29
C MET A 77 23.19 12.63 16.62
N VAL A 78 24.09 13.61 16.50
CA VAL A 78 25.46 13.43 16.00
C VAL A 78 26.28 12.59 16.98
N ASN A 79 26.13 12.79 18.29
CA ASN A 79 26.81 11.98 19.31
C ASN A 79 26.26 10.56 19.37
N TYR A 80 24.96 10.35 19.14
CA TYR A 80 24.37 9.03 18.98
C TYR A 80 24.95 8.31 17.75
N ILE A 81 25.04 9.02 16.61
CA ILE A 81 25.65 8.50 15.38
C ILE A 81 27.15 8.24 15.58
N LYS A 82 27.90 9.12 16.26
CA LYS A 82 29.32 8.91 16.63
C LYS A 82 29.50 7.82 17.70
N HIS A 83 28.49 7.55 18.51
CA HIS A 83 28.52 6.45 19.48
C HIS A 83 28.28 5.09 18.78
N GLU A 84 27.38 5.05 17.79
CA GLU A 84 27.22 3.90 16.86
C GLU A 84 28.47 3.71 15.98
N ILE A 85 29.05 4.81 15.49
CA ILE A 85 30.26 4.86 14.68
C ILE A 85 31.45 5.14 15.59
N LYS A 86 31.94 4.13 16.32
CA LYS A 86 33.24 4.25 17.00
C LYS A 86 34.29 4.77 16.00
N ASP A 87 34.98 5.85 16.37
CA ASP A 87 36.04 6.48 15.58
C ASP A 87 37.11 5.46 15.16
N THR A 88 36.98 4.93 13.94
CA THR A 88 38.04 4.56 12.97
C THR A 88 37.41 3.87 11.76
N ALA A 89 37.78 4.33 10.57
CA ALA A 89 37.31 3.85 9.27
C ALA A 89 37.79 2.43 8.95
N ASP A 90 37.14 1.41 9.51
CA ASP A 90 37.38 0.00 9.15
C ASP A 90 36.36 -0.49 8.11
N LEU A 91 36.86 -1.12 7.04
CA LEU A 91 36.06 -1.68 5.94
C LEU A 91 34.96 -2.65 6.44
N VAL A 92 35.18 -3.31 7.59
CA VAL A 92 34.21 -4.21 8.23
C VAL A 92 33.01 -3.43 8.78
N THR A 93 33.24 -2.29 9.43
CA THR A 93 32.18 -1.41 9.95
C THR A 93 31.36 -0.81 8.81
N LEU A 94 32.01 -0.45 7.70
CA LEU A 94 31.32 -0.04 6.47
C LEU A 94 30.49 -1.17 5.88
N GLY A 95 31.02 -2.40 5.83
CA GLY A 95 30.28 -3.58 5.41
C GLY A 95 29.03 -3.82 6.26
N ASP A 96 29.15 -3.76 7.59
CA ASP A 96 28.02 -3.90 8.52
C ASP A 96 26.96 -2.80 8.31
N LEU A 97 27.38 -1.56 8.05
CA LEU A 97 26.48 -0.45 7.75
C LEU A 97 25.72 -0.67 6.44
N PHE A 98 26.39 -1.15 5.39
CA PHE A 98 25.73 -1.47 4.13
C PHE A 98 24.72 -2.61 4.28
N ILE A 99 24.94 -3.60 5.16
CA ILE A 99 23.92 -4.58 5.53
C ILE A 99 22.70 -3.90 6.16
N LYS A 100 22.90 -2.99 7.13
CA LYS A 100 21.80 -2.24 7.77
C LYS A 100 21.02 -1.40 6.75
N MET A 101 21.70 -0.82 5.77
CA MET A 101 21.09 -0.02 4.68
C MET A 101 20.45 -0.87 3.57
N GLY A 102 20.55 -2.21 3.62
CA GLY A 102 19.99 -3.11 2.61
C GLY A 102 20.81 -3.23 1.31
N GLU A 103 22.05 -2.76 1.32
CA GLU A 103 22.96 -2.68 0.17
C GLU A 103 23.98 -3.83 0.21
N TYR A 104 23.48 -5.06 0.03
CA TYR A 104 24.25 -6.30 0.29
C TYR A 104 25.45 -6.51 -0.65
N ASP A 105 25.35 -6.09 -1.92
CA ASP A 105 26.45 -6.22 -2.88
C ASP A 105 27.65 -5.35 -2.48
N LYS A 106 27.38 -4.13 -2.00
CA LYS A 106 28.42 -3.24 -1.46
C LYS A 106 29.01 -3.85 -0.19
N ALA A 107 28.18 -4.37 0.72
CA ALA A 107 28.66 -5.04 1.93
C ALA A 107 29.64 -6.19 1.61
N LYS A 108 29.27 -7.06 0.65
CA LYS A 108 30.15 -8.13 0.12
C LYS A 108 31.45 -7.58 -0.45
N GLU A 109 31.40 -6.51 -1.26
CA GLU A 109 32.59 -5.86 -1.83
C GLU A 109 33.56 -5.37 -0.74
N PHE A 110 33.04 -4.71 0.30
CA PHE A 110 33.83 -4.21 1.41
C PHE A 110 34.45 -5.33 2.26
N TYR A 111 33.71 -6.42 2.50
CA TYR A 111 34.24 -7.62 3.15
C TYR A 111 35.32 -8.32 2.32
N CYS A 112 35.15 -8.44 1.00
CA CYS A 112 36.18 -9.00 0.11
C CYS A 112 37.45 -8.12 0.08
N LYS A 113 37.28 -6.79 0.06
CA LYS A 113 38.41 -5.84 0.18
C LYS A 113 39.11 -5.94 1.53
N TYR A 114 38.40 -6.27 2.59
CA TYR A 114 39.01 -6.51 3.90
C TYR A 114 39.81 -7.83 3.91
N GLN A 115 39.22 -8.91 3.39
CA GLN A 115 39.85 -10.23 3.31
C GLN A 115 41.14 -10.23 2.48
N SER A 116 41.23 -9.41 1.42
CA SER A 116 42.42 -9.33 0.57
C SER A 116 43.61 -8.58 1.18
N ARG A 117 43.43 -7.90 2.32
CA ARG A 117 44.45 -7.02 2.94
C ARG A 117 45.19 -7.64 4.13
N LEU A 118 44.83 -8.83 4.61
CA LEU A 118 45.26 -9.33 5.92
C LEU A 118 45.66 -10.82 5.93
N SER A 119 46.43 -11.21 6.94
CA SER A 119 46.80 -12.61 7.23
C SER A 119 45.69 -13.35 7.99
N ILE A 120 45.69 -14.68 7.92
CA ILE A 120 44.60 -15.61 8.31
C ILE A 120 44.08 -15.48 9.77
N ASN A 121 44.80 -14.78 10.66
CA ASN A 121 44.53 -14.74 12.11
C ASN A 121 44.00 -13.40 12.67
N ASP A 122 43.43 -12.52 11.84
CA ASP A 122 42.82 -11.26 12.31
C ASP A 122 41.51 -11.52 13.12
N PRO A 123 41.35 -10.97 14.34
CA PRO A 123 40.13 -11.09 15.15
C PRO A 123 38.83 -10.65 14.45
N ASN A 124 38.89 -9.69 13.53
CA ASN A 124 37.74 -9.14 12.81
C ASN A 124 37.26 -10.04 11.66
N LEU A 125 38.06 -11.05 11.23
CA LEU A 125 37.59 -12.04 10.24
C LEU A 125 36.34 -12.76 10.73
N LYS A 126 36.23 -13.02 12.04
CA LYS A 126 35.02 -13.61 12.65
C LYS A 126 33.77 -12.75 12.38
N ARG A 127 33.91 -11.43 12.48
CA ARG A 127 32.83 -10.45 12.23
C ARG A 127 32.47 -10.39 10.75
N VAL A 128 33.46 -10.49 9.86
CA VAL A 128 33.25 -10.60 8.41
C VAL A 128 32.49 -11.87 8.04
N TRP A 129 32.90 -13.03 8.56
CA TRP A 129 32.21 -14.30 8.29
C TRP A 129 30.78 -14.30 8.85
N GLN A 130 30.55 -13.65 9.99
CA GLN A 130 29.20 -13.45 10.53
C GLN A 130 28.37 -12.54 9.62
N GLY A 131 28.94 -11.44 9.11
CA GLY A 131 28.29 -10.54 8.16
C GLY A 131 27.90 -11.25 6.85
N LEU A 132 28.84 -11.96 6.22
CA LEU A 132 28.59 -12.75 5.01
C LEU A 132 27.53 -13.84 5.23
N SER A 133 27.56 -14.52 6.39
CA SER A 133 26.55 -15.51 6.74
C SER A 133 25.15 -14.89 6.92
N ASN A 134 25.07 -13.67 7.48
CA ASN A 134 23.80 -12.95 7.57
C ASN A 134 23.27 -12.51 6.21
N ILE A 135 24.15 -12.14 5.26
CA ILE A 135 23.73 -11.83 3.89
C ILE A 135 23.17 -13.08 3.21
N ALA A 136 23.85 -14.22 3.29
CA ALA A 136 23.38 -15.48 2.72
C ALA A 136 22.03 -15.94 3.33
N ASP A 137 21.83 -15.71 4.63
CA ASP A 137 20.55 -15.95 5.33
C ASP A 137 19.43 -15.06 4.79
N ILE A 138 19.71 -13.77 4.55
CA ILE A 138 18.75 -12.82 3.99
C ILE A 138 18.40 -13.19 2.54
N GLU A 139 19.40 -13.56 1.73
CA GLU A 139 19.22 -14.00 0.35
C GLU A 139 18.41 -15.31 0.28
N GLY A 140 18.71 -16.28 1.15
CA GLY A 140 17.95 -17.53 1.26
C GLY A 140 16.49 -17.29 1.66
N ASN A 141 16.23 -16.45 2.66
CA ASN A 141 14.87 -16.07 3.06
C ASN A 141 14.13 -15.26 1.97
N TYR A 142 14.85 -14.46 1.19
CA TYR A 142 14.30 -13.79 0.01
C TYR A 142 13.86 -14.81 -1.05
N TYR A 143 14.66 -15.84 -1.33
CA TYR A 143 14.27 -16.90 -2.26
C TYR A 143 13.14 -17.77 -1.73
N ILE A 144 13.05 -18.00 -0.40
CA ILE A 144 11.87 -18.59 0.24
C ILE A 144 10.63 -17.75 -0.05
N SER A 145 10.71 -16.42 0.14
CA SER A 145 9.58 -15.52 -0.13
C SER A 145 9.15 -15.49 -1.60
N MET A 146 10.05 -15.91 -2.49
CA MET A 146 9.83 -16.08 -3.93
C MET A 146 9.46 -17.51 -4.32
N TYR A 147 9.24 -18.42 -3.35
CA TYR A 147 8.97 -19.85 -3.54
C TYR A 147 10.02 -20.59 -4.38
N ASN A 148 11.24 -20.07 -4.45
CA ASN A 148 12.36 -20.70 -5.15
C ASN A 148 13.22 -21.50 -4.17
N TYR A 149 12.73 -22.67 -3.79
CA TYR A 149 13.36 -23.50 -2.75
C TYR A 149 14.73 -24.03 -3.16
N THR A 150 14.97 -24.30 -4.45
CA THR A 150 16.28 -24.74 -4.93
C THR A 150 17.36 -23.68 -4.71
N LYS A 151 17.10 -22.41 -5.05
CA LYS A 151 18.03 -21.32 -4.75
C LYS A 151 18.14 -21.01 -3.26
N ALA A 152 17.07 -21.20 -2.50
CA ALA A 152 17.11 -21.07 -1.04
C ALA A 152 18.06 -22.12 -0.43
N HIS A 153 17.97 -23.39 -0.87
CA HIS A 153 18.93 -24.45 -0.50
C HIS A 153 20.37 -24.06 -0.87
N GLU A 154 20.62 -23.58 -2.09
CA GLU A 154 21.95 -23.12 -2.51
C GLU A 154 22.51 -22.01 -1.60
N CYS A 155 21.68 -21.03 -1.22
CA CYS A 155 22.06 -19.94 -0.32
C CYS A 155 22.37 -20.44 1.09
N PHE A 156 21.58 -21.37 1.64
CA PHE A 156 21.83 -21.94 2.96
C PHE A 156 23.01 -22.91 2.96
N ASP A 157 23.29 -23.61 1.86
CA ASP A 157 24.50 -24.40 1.67
C ASP A 157 25.75 -23.51 1.62
N GLU A 158 25.67 -22.36 0.94
CA GLU A 158 26.71 -21.34 0.96
C GLU A 158 26.91 -20.77 2.36
N GLN A 159 25.81 -20.48 3.08
CA GLN A 159 25.84 -20.03 4.46
C GLN A 159 26.54 -21.06 5.36
N LEU A 160 26.25 -22.35 5.23
CA LEU A 160 26.93 -23.43 5.96
C LEU A 160 28.43 -23.47 5.65
N LYS A 161 28.84 -23.27 4.38
CA LYS A 161 30.26 -23.19 3.99
C LYS A 161 30.95 -22.00 4.65
N ILE A 162 30.29 -20.84 4.70
CA ILE A 162 30.80 -19.64 5.38
C ILE A 162 30.93 -19.90 6.88
N CYS A 163 29.92 -20.54 7.50
CA CYS A 163 29.93 -20.86 8.92
C CYS A 163 31.08 -21.81 9.32
N ARG A 164 31.63 -22.63 8.41
CA ARG A 164 32.83 -23.46 8.67
C ARG A 164 34.08 -22.66 9.07
N ASN A 165 34.13 -21.38 8.71
CA ASN A 165 35.21 -20.48 9.11
C ASN A 165 35.00 -19.88 10.52
N LEU A 166 33.87 -20.15 11.17
CA LEU A 166 33.56 -19.75 12.54
C LEU A 166 33.81 -20.92 13.52
N PRO A 167 34.03 -20.64 14.81
CA PRO A 167 34.12 -21.70 15.82
C PRO A 167 32.89 -22.61 15.80
N SER A 168 33.07 -23.91 16.00
CA SER A 168 32.01 -24.93 15.87
C SER A 168 30.78 -24.75 16.78
N ARG A 169 30.89 -23.90 17.81
CA ARG A 169 29.81 -23.53 18.73
C ARG A 169 29.28 -22.12 18.48
N HIS A 170 29.56 -21.51 17.33
CA HIS A 170 29.10 -20.16 17.05
C HIS A 170 27.58 -20.14 16.83
N PRO A 171 26.82 -19.18 17.43
CA PRO A 171 25.37 -19.08 17.27
C PRO A 171 24.88 -19.05 15.82
N GLN A 172 25.72 -18.56 14.91
CA GLN A 172 25.42 -18.52 13.47
C GLN A 172 25.17 -19.90 12.86
N TYR A 173 25.79 -20.97 13.38
CA TYR A 173 25.43 -22.32 12.97
C TYR A 173 24.01 -22.68 13.37
N GLY A 174 23.58 -22.30 14.58
CA GLY A 174 22.20 -22.49 15.04
C GLY A 174 21.21 -21.75 14.15
N LYS A 175 21.56 -20.52 13.76
CA LYS A 175 20.74 -19.70 12.85
C LYS A 175 20.59 -20.36 11.48
N CYS A 176 21.69 -20.82 10.91
CA CYS A 176 21.68 -21.52 9.62
C CYS A 176 20.85 -22.81 9.65
N TYR A 177 21.03 -23.68 10.66
CA TYR A 177 20.21 -24.89 10.78
C TYR A 177 18.72 -24.59 11.03
N SER A 178 18.40 -23.51 11.75
CA SER A 178 17.01 -23.07 11.90
C SER A 178 16.41 -22.59 10.58
N SER A 179 17.16 -21.85 9.76
CA SER A 179 16.69 -21.40 8.45
C SER A 179 16.49 -22.56 7.47
N ILE A 180 17.38 -23.56 7.49
CA ILE A 180 17.22 -24.81 6.74
C ILE A 180 16.00 -25.62 7.23
N ALA A 181 15.77 -25.66 8.56
CA ALA A 181 14.61 -26.34 9.12
C ALA A 181 13.29 -25.69 8.68
N ASN A 182 13.23 -24.35 8.68
CA ASN A 182 12.09 -23.59 8.16
C ASN A 182 11.82 -23.92 6.68
N LEU A 183 12.88 -24.04 5.87
CA LEU A 183 12.75 -24.41 4.45
C LEU A 183 12.16 -25.81 4.28
N TYR A 184 12.66 -26.81 5.01
CA TYR A 184 12.10 -28.16 4.97
C TYR A 184 10.66 -28.24 5.49
N GLU A 185 10.28 -27.39 6.46
CA GLU A 185 8.91 -27.29 6.94
C GLU A 185 7.96 -26.75 5.84
N LEU A 186 8.42 -25.78 5.05
CA LEU A 186 7.69 -25.26 3.89
C LEU A 186 7.60 -26.24 2.73
N GLU A 187 8.58 -27.14 2.57
CA GLU A 187 8.55 -28.24 1.61
C GLU A 187 7.68 -29.43 2.08
N GLY A 188 7.25 -29.44 3.35
CA GLY A 188 6.45 -30.51 3.95
C GLY A 188 7.28 -31.67 4.52
N GLU A 189 8.61 -31.58 4.49
CA GLU A 189 9.56 -32.59 4.96
C GLU A 189 9.78 -32.51 6.48
N LYS A 190 8.72 -32.79 7.25
CA LYS A 190 8.68 -32.62 8.72
C LYS A 190 9.81 -33.32 9.47
N LYS A 191 10.26 -34.48 8.99
CA LYS A 191 11.36 -35.23 9.62
C LYS A 191 12.70 -34.49 9.50
N LEU A 192 13.02 -34.00 8.30
CA LEU A 192 14.23 -33.24 8.05
C LEU A 192 14.20 -31.87 8.74
N ALA A 193 13.02 -31.24 8.80
CA ALA A 193 12.83 -30.01 9.58
C ALA A 193 13.14 -30.25 11.06
N LEU A 194 12.57 -31.29 11.67
CA LEU A 194 12.80 -31.64 13.07
C LEU A 194 14.28 -31.93 13.36
N GLU A 195 14.95 -32.70 12.51
CA GLU A 195 16.39 -33.00 12.65
C GLU A 195 17.25 -31.72 12.62
N ASN A 196 16.92 -30.76 11.76
CA ASN A 196 17.67 -29.51 11.65
C ASN A 196 17.35 -28.55 12.81
N TYR A 197 16.10 -28.48 13.28
CA TYR A 197 15.77 -27.74 14.50
C TYR A 197 16.49 -28.32 15.73
N GLN A 198 16.61 -29.64 15.86
CA GLN A 198 17.37 -30.27 16.94
C GLN A 198 18.87 -29.93 16.88
N LYS A 199 19.46 -29.89 15.67
CA LYS A 199 20.84 -29.41 15.48
C LYS A 199 20.99 -27.95 15.89
N ALA A 200 20.05 -27.09 15.50
CA ALA A 200 20.03 -25.69 15.88
C ALA A 200 19.93 -25.50 17.40
N TYR A 201 19.01 -26.23 18.04
CA TYR A 201 18.78 -26.20 19.48
C TYR A 201 20.03 -26.59 20.26
N LYS A 202 20.69 -27.69 19.87
CA LYS A 202 21.95 -28.15 20.49
C LYS A 202 23.05 -27.08 20.47
N ILE A 203 23.12 -26.29 19.41
CA ILE A 203 24.09 -25.21 19.28
C ILE A 203 23.69 -24.03 20.16
N TYR A 204 22.41 -23.64 20.16
CA TYR A 204 21.92 -22.52 20.94
C TYR A 204 22.04 -22.74 22.45
N ILE A 205 21.68 -23.91 22.98
CA ILE A 205 21.84 -24.20 24.42
C ILE A 205 23.30 -24.22 24.89
N GLN A 206 24.25 -24.43 23.96
CA GLN A 206 25.69 -24.45 24.26
C GLN A 206 26.37 -23.10 24.07
N SER A 207 25.72 -22.14 23.38
CA SER A 207 26.33 -20.88 22.95
C SER A 207 25.58 -19.63 23.42
N LEU A 208 24.32 -19.76 23.84
CA LEU A 208 23.43 -18.67 24.24
C LEU A 208 22.77 -19.00 25.60
N PRO A 209 22.32 -17.99 26.37
CA PRO A 209 21.54 -18.20 27.58
C PRO A 209 20.24 -18.98 27.30
N ALA A 210 19.75 -19.74 28.29
CA ALA A 210 18.55 -20.57 28.17
C ALA A 210 17.29 -19.79 27.71
N TYR A 211 17.19 -18.51 28.07
CA TYR A 211 16.07 -17.63 27.73
C TYR A 211 16.32 -16.77 26.48
N HIS A 212 17.34 -17.09 25.66
CA HIS A 212 17.58 -16.35 24.44
C HIS A 212 16.44 -16.58 23.44
N PRO A 213 15.89 -15.53 22.78
CA PRO A 213 14.74 -15.66 21.89
C PRO A 213 14.89 -16.74 20.81
N ASP A 214 16.09 -16.89 20.25
CA ASP A 214 16.35 -17.91 19.21
C ASP A 214 16.33 -19.34 19.76
N THR A 215 16.73 -19.56 21.02
CA THR A 215 16.64 -20.87 21.69
C THR A 215 15.18 -21.24 21.90
N THR A 216 14.38 -20.31 22.45
CA THR A 216 12.95 -20.53 22.73
C THR A 216 12.13 -20.72 21.45
N LYS A 217 12.45 -20.00 20.38
CA LYS A 217 11.79 -20.18 19.07
C LYS A 217 12.02 -21.58 18.51
N VAL A 218 13.27 -22.05 18.51
CA VAL A 218 13.59 -23.39 18.01
C VAL A 218 12.96 -24.48 18.89
N GLU A 219 12.94 -24.29 20.22
CA GLU A 219 12.27 -25.19 21.15
C GLU A 219 10.77 -25.33 20.85
N GLN A 220 10.06 -24.21 20.65
CA GLN A 220 8.66 -24.22 20.23
C GLN A 220 8.45 -24.90 18.88
N SER A 221 9.33 -24.67 17.89
CA SER A 221 9.26 -25.35 16.60
C SER A 221 9.45 -26.87 16.71
N ILE A 222 10.31 -27.33 17.62
CA ILE A 222 10.49 -28.77 17.91
C ILE A 222 9.23 -29.36 18.54
N GLU A 223 8.62 -28.66 19.50
CA GLU A 223 7.38 -29.09 20.16
C GLU A 223 6.22 -29.20 19.16
N ASN A 224 6.08 -28.23 18.25
CA ASN A 224 5.04 -28.21 17.22
C ASN A 224 5.16 -29.36 16.20
N LEU A 225 6.39 -29.83 15.93
CA LEU A 225 6.66 -30.88 14.95
C LEU A 225 6.72 -32.30 15.56
N SER A 226 6.70 -32.44 16.88
CA SER A 226 6.82 -33.72 17.58
C SER A 226 5.46 -34.42 17.74
N PRO A 227 5.27 -35.65 17.21
CA PRO A 227 4.00 -36.36 17.34
C PRO A 227 3.98 -37.20 18.64
N GLN A 228 3.68 -36.59 19.80
CA GLN A 228 3.01 -37.18 20.98
C GLN A 228 3.07 -36.27 22.23
N ASN A 229 1.94 -35.67 22.62
CA ASN A 229 1.27 -35.96 23.90
C ASN A 229 -0.02 -35.15 24.07
N LYS A 230 -1.15 -35.87 24.04
CA LYS A 230 -2.46 -35.44 24.55
C LYS A 230 -2.55 -35.80 26.04
N ILE A 231 -3.19 -34.92 26.83
CA ILE A 231 -3.63 -35.06 28.25
C ILE A 231 -2.50 -34.72 29.24
N THR A 232 -2.59 -33.70 30.12
CA THR A 232 -3.62 -33.52 31.17
C THR A 232 -3.70 -32.06 31.66
N THR A 233 -4.91 -31.58 31.88
CA THR A 233 -5.28 -30.41 32.69
C THR A 233 -4.86 -30.54 34.16
N GLN A 234 -4.24 -29.51 34.76
CA GLN A 234 -4.71 -28.81 35.98
C GLN A 234 -3.70 -27.75 36.47
N ALA A 235 -4.20 -26.50 36.56
CA ALA A 235 -3.96 -25.38 37.50
C ALA A 235 -2.52 -25.12 38.06
N PHE A 236 -1.95 -23.91 38.06
CA PHE A 236 -2.46 -22.62 38.53
C PHE A 236 -1.54 -21.46 38.04
N ASN A 237 -2.18 -20.32 37.73
CA ASN A 237 -1.71 -18.92 37.80
C ASN A 237 -0.74 -18.28 36.77
N GLN A 238 -1.35 -17.44 35.91
CA GLN A 238 -0.88 -16.13 35.39
C GLN A 238 -0.66 -15.08 36.52
N PRO A 239 -0.24 -13.80 36.29
CA PRO A 239 0.11 -13.05 35.04
C PRO A 239 1.50 -12.33 35.17
N ILE A 240 2.12 -11.63 34.20
CA ILE A 240 1.78 -10.37 33.50
C ILE A 240 2.82 -10.20 32.35
N ALA A 241 2.37 -9.55 31.27
CA ALA A 241 3.05 -9.22 30.00
C ALA A 241 4.12 -8.08 30.11
N PRO A 242 4.44 -7.32 29.04
CA PRO A 242 5.31 -7.62 27.89
C PRO A 242 6.42 -6.56 27.69
N GLN A 243 7.44 -6.79 26.85
CA GLN A 243 8.05 -5.69 26.09
C GLN A 243 8.46 -6.12 24.67
N MET A 244 7.98 -5.31 23.72
CA MET A 244 8.26 -5.28 22.29
C MET A 244 9.62 -4.64 21.98
N SER A 245 10.14 -4.96 20.80
CA SER A 245 10.71 -3.99 19.82
C SER A 245 10.76 -4.72 18.47
N GLU A 246 9.88 -4.41 17.50
CA GLU A 246 10.11 -3.51 16.34
C GLU A 246 11.46 -3.78 15.62
N GLU A 247 11.57 -4.01 14.31
CA GLU A 247 10.81 -3.57 13.13
C GLU A 247 10.89 -4.62 11.99
N LYS A 248 9.85 -4.74 11.15
CA LYS A 248 9.97 -4.57 9.69
C LYS A 248 8.60 -4.52 9.03
N SER A 249 8.49 -3.54 8.13
CA SER A 249 7.34 -3.14 7.35
C SER A 249 6.58 -4.29 6.66
N LYS A 250 5.39 -4.59 7.18
CA LYS A 250 4.19 -4.59 6.34
C LYS A 250 3.32 -3.50 6.91
N ALA A 251 2.93 -2.54 6.09
CA ALA A 251 1.90 -1.59 6.47
C ALA A 251 0.67 -2.41 6.84
N ASN A 252 0.45 -2.59 8.15
CA ASN A 252 -0.77 -3.16 8.68
C ASN A 252 -1.79 -2.03 8.57
N THR A 253 -2.25 -1.77 7.34
CA THR A 253 -3.24 -0.76 7.02
C THR A 253 -4.48 -1.11 7.82
N ASN A 254 -4.85 -0.26 8.78
CA ASN A 254 -6.06 -0.42 9.55
C ASN A 254 -7.23 -0.51 8.57
N MET A 255 -7.90 -1.66 8.51
CA MET A 255 -9.02 -1.89 7.58
C MET A 255 -10.38 -1.44 8.12
N GLU A 256 -10.42 -0.85 9.32
CA GLU A 256 -11.63 -0.25 9.87
C GLU A 256 -11.75 1.24 9.52
N THR A 257 -12.97 1.76 9.58
CA THR A 257 -13.32 3.17 9.35
C THR A 257 -12.63 4.11 10.35
N PHE A 258 -12.28 3.60 11.55
CA PHE A 258 -11.65 4.37 12.62
C PHE A 258 -10.50 3.61 13.27
N LEU A 259 -9.53 4.37 13.75
CA LEU A 259 -8.45 3.90 14.58
C LEU A 259 -8.77 4.20 16.04
N ILE A 260 -8.77 3.18 16.92
CA ILE A 260 -8.87 3.44 18.35
C ILE A 260 -7.48 3.52 18.97
N VAL A 261 -7.20 4.64 19.64
CA VAL A 261 -6.00 4.83 20.45
C VAL A 261 -6.43 4.96 21.91
N TRP A 262 -5.82 4.17 22.80
CA TRP A 262 -6.06 4.24 24.24
C TRP A 262 -4.78 4.62 24.97
N LEU A 263 -4.81 5.79 25.62
CA LEU A 263 -3.72 6.34 26.43
C LEU A 263 -4.04 6.20 27.92
N ASP A 264 -3.31 5.34 28.61
CA ASP A 264 -3.44 5.16 30.05
C ASP A 264 -2.11 4.71 30.66
N ALA A 265 -1.61 5.45 31.66
CA ALA A 265 -0.42 5.10 32.43
C ALA A 265 -0.46 3.68 33.03
N ASN A 266 -1.66 3.11 33.19
CA ASN A 266 -1.91 1.81 33.81
C ASN A 266 -2.50 0.77 32.86
N ILE A 267 -2.41 0.95 31.54
CA ILE A 267 -3.10 0.11 30.55
C ILE A 267 -2.79 -1.40 30.68
N ASN A 268 -1.57 -1.75 31.06
CA ASN A 268 -1.13 -3.13 31.28
C ASN A 268 -0.94 -3.49 32.76
N LYS A 269 -1.36 -2.61 33.68
CA LYS A 269 -1.06 -2.72 35.12
C LYS A 269 -2.25 -3.17 35.96
N THR A 270 -3.47 -3.02 35.46
CA THR A 270 -4.68 -3.38 36.21
C THR A 270 -5.49 -4.45 35.49
N LYS A 271 -6.09 -5.35 36.27
CA LYS A 271 -6.97 -6.39 35.74
C LYS A 271 -8.20 -5.81 35.03
N ASP A 272 -8.72 -4.68 35.51
CA ASP A 272 -9.83 -4.00 34.85
C ASP A 272 -9.44 -3.44 33.48
N ASN A 273 -8.22 -2.91 33.32
CA ASN A 273 -7.74 -2.45 32.01
C ASN A 273 -7.49 -3.62 31.05
N GLU A 274 -6.98 -4.75 31.55
CA GLU A 274 -6.82 -5.97 30.74
C GLU A 274 -8.17 -6.53 30.27
N ASP A 275 -9.15 -6.61 31.19
CA ASP A 275 -10.51 -7.05 30.86
C ASP A 275 -11.21 -6.07 29.91
N THR A 276 -10.99 -4.77 30.08
CA THR A 276 -11.48 -3.72 29.17
C THR A 276 -10.84 -3.81 27.80
N TYR A 277 -9.54 -4.06 27.72
CA TYR A 277 -8.83 -4.29 26.46
C TYR A 277 -9.41 -5.48 25.71
N LYS A 278 -9.56 -6.64 26.38
CA LYS A 278 -10.16 -7.84 25.77
C LYS A 278 -11.59 -7.58 25.27
N ALA A 279 -12.38 -6.88 26.07
CA ALA A 279 -13.75 -6.55 25.73
C ALA A 279 -13.82 -5.57 24.54
N LEU A 280 -12.96 -4.55 24.48
CA LEU A 280 -12.84 -3.66 23.33
C LEU A 280 -12.37 -4.40 22.07
N ARG A 281 -11.38 -5.31 22.17
CA ARG A 281 -10.89 -6.14 21.06
C ARG A 281 -11.95 -7.08 20.47
N THR A 282 -13.02 -7.35 21.21
CA THR A 282 -14.16 -8.13 20.71
C THR A 282 -15.01 -7.32 19.72
N SER A 283 -15.07 -6.00 19.92
CA SER A 283 -15.90 -5.08 19.12
C SER A 283 -15.10 -4.24 18.13
N VAL A 284 -13.79 -4.09 18.35
CA VAL A 284 -12.90 -3.17 17.64
C VAL A 284 -11.69 -3.93 17.11
N ASN A 285 -11.41 -3.84 15.80
CA ASN A 285 -10.31 -4.58 15.19
C ASN A 285 -8.95 -3.87 15.26
N TYR A 286 -8.91 -2.54 15.35
CA TYR A 286 -7.63 -1.83 15.53
C TYR A 286 -7.65 -0.96 16.78
N LEU A 287 -7.06 -1.49 17.84
CA LEU A 287 -6.87 -0.82 19.12
C LEU A 287 -5.37 -0.74 19.42
N LYS A 288 -4.83 0.48 19.43
CA LYS A 288 -3.46 0.76 19.87
C LYS A 288 -3.48 1.32 21.28
N THR A 289 -2.61 0.82 22.14
CA THR A 289 -2.50 1.22 23.53
C THR A 289 -1.14 1.86 23.78
N PHE A 290 -1.10 2.91 24.59
CA PHE A 290 0.16 3.52 25.04
C PHE A 290 0.08 3.82 26.53
N ASP A 291 1.12 3.41 27.26
CA ASP A 291 1.36 3.79 28.64
C ASP A 291 2.25 5.04 28.75
N ASN A 292 3.05 5.34 27.73
CA ASN A 292 3.81 6.58 27.60
C ASN A 292 3.01 7.66 26.82
N LEU A 293 2.78 8.80 27.49
CA LEU A 293 2.02 9.92 26.92
C LEU A 293 2.67 10.53 25.67
N GLN A 294 4.01 10.63 25.64
CA GLN A 294 4.74 11.30 24.55
C GLN A 294 4.80 10.44 23.29
N GLU A 295 4.97 9.12 23.46
CA GLU A 295 4.89 8.15 22.36
C GLU A 295 3.49 8.14 21.75
N GLY A 296 2.46 8.08 22.61
CA GLY A 296 1.07 8.16 22.18
C GLY A 296 0.74 9.44 21.42
N GLU A 297 1.21 10.60 21.88
CA GLU A 297 1.03 11.87 21.16
C GLU A 297 1.74 11.88 19.81
N THR A 298 2.98 11.39 19.76
CA THR A 298 3.78 11.32 18.52
C THR A 298 3.07 10.44 17.48
N TYR A 299 2.52 9.31 17.92
CA TYR A 299 1.74 8.41 17.06
C TYR A 299 0.45 9.07 16.56
N ILE A 300 -0.32 9.73 17.43
CA ILE A 300 -1.55 10.46 17.03
C ILE A 300 -1.25 11.53 15.96
N ARG A 301 -0.11 12.21 16.07
CA ARG A 301 0.31 13.23 15.11
C ARG A 301 0.87 12.67 13.81
N SER A 302 1.41 11.45 13.80
CA SER A 302 1.93 10.82 12.58
C SER A 302 0.82 10.30 11.66
N ILE A 303 -0.38 10.08 12.20
CA ILE A 303 -1.55 9.64 11.44
C ILE A 303 -2.14 10.80 10.64
N GLN A 304 -2.11 10.68 9.31
CA GLN A 304 -2.57 11.74 8.41
C GLN A 304 -3.95 11.48 7.78
N ARG A 305 -4.32 10.22 7.56
CA ARG A 305 -5.50 9.85 6.74
C ARG A 305 -6.65 9.22 7.53
N GLU A 306 -6.36 8.59 8.66
CA GLU A 306 -7.36 7.86 9.45
C GLU A 306 -7.98 8.76 10.52
N LYS A 307 -9.26 8.52 10.84
CA LYS A 307 -9.96 9.18 11.95
C LYS A 307 -9.71 8.41 13.24
N ILE A 308 -9.32 9.13 14.28
CA ILE A 308 -8.94 8.59 15.58
C ILE A 308 -10.09 8.76 16.57
N ILE A 309 -10.47 7.65 17.20
CA ILE A 309 -11.25 7.62 18.44
C ILE A 309 -10.26 7.45 19.57
N LEU A 310 -10.21 8.42 20.47
CA LEU A 310 -9.25 8.45 21.55
C LEU A 310 -9.91 8.05 22.87
N ILE A 311 -9.30 7.12 23.59
CA ILE A 311 -9.65 6.79 24.99
C ILE A 311 -8.50 7.31 25.85
N VAL A 312 -8.79 8.12 26.86
CA VAL A 312 -7.79 8.66 27.79
C VAL A 312 -8.18 8.40 29.23
N SER A 313 -7.20 8.10 30.08
CA SER A 313 -7.41 8.17 31.53
C SER A 313 -7.63 9.62 31.98
N GLY A 314 -8.25 9.85 33.13
CA GLY A 314 -8.48 11.22 33.62
C GLY A 314 -7.17 12.04 33.75
N GLY A 315 -6.08 11.41 34.19
CA GLY A 315 -4.77 12.07 34.31
C GLY A 315 -4.15 12.42 32.96
N TYR A 316 -4.14 11.47 32.02
CA TYR A 316 -3.60 11.69 30.68
C TYR A 316 -4.48 12.62 29.87
N GLY A 317 -5.80 12.55 30.03
CA GLY A 317 -6.78 13.43 29.40
C GLY A 317 -6.49 14.90 29.69
N ARG A 318 -6.30 15.27 30.96
CA ARG A 318 -5.95 16.66 31.35
C ARG A 318 -4.64 17.15 30.73
N ALA A 319 -3.67 16.26 30.55
CA ALA A 319 -2.36 16.62 30.02
C ALA A 319 -2.35 16.73 28.49
N ILE A 320 -3.04 15.82 27.79
CA ILE A 320 -2.93 15.71 26.33
C ILE A 320 -4.04 16.41 25.58
N VAL A 321 -5.29 16.36 26.07
CA VAL A 321 -6.45 16.91 25.34
C VAL A 321 -6.24 18.39 24.96
N PRO A 322 -5.73 19.28 25.83
CA PRO A 322 -5.46 20.66 25.43
C PRO A 322 -4.51 20.79 24.23
N ARG A 323 -3.60 19.83 24.02
CA ARG A 323 -2.60 19.85 22.94
C ARG A 323 -3.06 19.22 21.63
N ILE A 324 -4.08 18.36 21.67
CA ILE A 324 -4.48 17.54 20.52
C ILE A 324 -5.96 17.70 20.12
N HIS A 325 -6.79 18.37 20.92
CA HIS A 325 -8.22 18.48 20.64
C HIS A 325 -8.50 19.17 19.29
N ASP A 326 -7.67 20.09 18.83
CA ASP A 326 -7.85 20.78 17.54
C ASP A 326 -7.45 19.93 16.32
N LEU A 327 -6.79 18.80 16.51
CA LEU A 327 -6.29 17.97 15.41
C LEU A 327 -7.44 17.38 14.58
N VAL A 328 -7.38 17.55 13.26
CA VAL A 328 -8.44 17.12 12.32
C VAL A 328 -8.65 15.61 12.31
N GLN A 329 -7.59 14.84 12.56
CA GLN A 329 -7.65 13.38 12.67
C GLN A 329 -8.30 12.91 13.98
N VAL A 330 -8.23 13.68 15.06
CA VAL A 330 -8.91 13.35 16.33
C VAL A 330 -10.38 13.68 16.19
N ASN A 331 -11.20 12.64 16.15
CA ASN A 331 -12.63 12.75 15.87
C ASN A 331 -13.44 12.88 17.16
N CYS A 332 -13.22 11.96 18.11
CA CYS A 332 -13.84 12.00 19.42
C CYS A 332 -12.91 11.47 20.51
N ILE A 333 -13.18 11.89 21.74
CA ILE A 333 -12.40 11.56 22.93
C ILE A 333 -13.35 11.04 24.02
N TYR A 334 -13.04 9.86 24.56
CA TYR A 334 -13.68 9.27 25.72
C TYR A 334 -12.73 9.32 26.91
N VAL A 335 -13.19 9.88 28.03
CA VAL A 335 -12.41 9.92 29.27
C VAL A 335 -12.83 8.73 30.13
N TYR A 336 -12.01 7.68 30.18
CA TYR A 336 -12.25 6.49 31.01
C TYR A 336 -11.53 6.65 32.35
N CYS A 337 -12.28 6.88 33.44
CA CYS A 337 -11.69 7.22 34.73
C CYS A 337 -12.55 6.80 35.91
N VAL A 338 -11.96 6.73 37.10
CA VAL A 338 -12.67 6.40 38.35
C VAL A 338 -13.45 7.61 38.90
N ASP A 339 -12.82 8.80 38.92
CA ASP A 339 -13.41 10.02 39.47
C ASP A 339 -14.18 10.82 38.41
N LYS A 340 -15.48 10.55 38.31
CA LYS A 340 -16.35 11.16 37.29
C LYS A 340 -16.50 12.67 37.48
N ALA A 341 -16.87 13.12 38.67
CA ALA A 341 -17.23 14.52 38.92
C ALA A 341 -16.07 15.47 38.65
N TYR A 342 -14.85 15.08 39.06
CA TYR A 342 -13.66 15.88 38.79
C TYR A 342 -13.33 15.97 37.30
N ASN A 343 -13.50 14.87 36.55
CA ASN A 343 -13.17 14.88 35.12
C ASN A 343 -14.25 15.51 34.24
N GLU A 344 -15.51 15.51 34.68
CA GLU A 344 -16.60 16.24 34.01
C GLU A 344 -16.46 17.76 34.12
N ALA A 345 -15.74 18.27 35.12
CA ALA A 345 -15.57 19.70 35.32
C ALA A 345 -14.75 20.33 34.18
N TRP A 346 -13.62 19.70 33.81
CA TRP A 346 -12.74 20.20 32.74
C TRP A 346 -13.13 19.69 31.35
N SER A 347 -13.84 18.56 31.26
CA SER A 347 -14.16 17.99 29.95
C SER A 347 -15.13 18.85 29.14
N LYS A 348 -15.97 19.63 29.81
CA LYS A 348 -16.97 20.53 29.19
C LYS A 348 -16.33 21.63 28.35
N ASP A 349 -15.07 21.95 28.61
CA ASP A 349 -14.33 22.99 27.88
C ASP A 349 -13.87 22.52 26.49
N TYR A 350 -14.01 21.22 26.17
CA TYR A 350 -13.52 20.63 24.91
C TYR A 350 -14.64 19.93 24.15
N SER A 351 -14.98 20.47 22.97
CA SER A 351 -16.10 20.00 22.13
C SER A 351 -15.96 18.55 21.62
N LYS A 352 -14.73 18.04 21.51
CA LYS A 352 -14.48 16.66 21.05
C LYS A 352 -14.54 15.62 22.15
N ILE A 353 -14.66 16.02 23.42
CA ILE A 353 -14.90 15.06 24.50
C ILE A 353 -16.37 14.69 24.49
N ARG A 354 -16.64 13.42 24.21
CA ARG A 354 -18.00 12.92 24.09
C ARG A 354 -18.61 12.59 25.45
N SER A 355 -17.85 11.89 26.30
CA SER A 355 -18.33 11.48 27.60
C SER A 355 -17.20 11.14 28.56
N VAL A 356 -17.52 11.26 29.86
CA VAL A 356 -16.69 10.81 30.98
C VAL A 356 -17.32 9.53 31.53
N ILE A 357 -16.58 8.42 31.41
CA ILE A 357 -17.08 7.07 31.62
C ILE A 357 -16.34 6.41 32.79
N THR A 358 -17.09 5.78 33.68
CA THR A 358 -16.55 5.04 34.83
C THR A 358 -16.70 3.53 34.73
N LYS A 359 -17.60 3.05 33.87
CA LYS A 359 -17.94 1.63 33.73
C LYS A 359 -17.51 1.10 32.37
N ARG A 360 -16.75 0.01 32.36
CA ARG A 360 -16.34 -0.72 31.14
C ARG A 360 -17.49 -0.98 30.17
N LYS A 361 -18.64 -1.47 30.66
CA LYS A 361 -19.80 -1.78 29.81
C LYS A 361 -20.29 -0.54 29.06
N GLN A 362 -20.40 0.59 29.75
CA GLN A 362 -20.81 1.86 29.14
C GLN A 362 -19.80 2.33 28.09
N LEU A 363 -18.48 2.20 28.35
CA LEU A 363 -17.43 2.54 27.37
C LEU A 363 -17.59 1.75 26.09
N ILE A 364 -17.79 0.44 26.20
CA ILE A 364 -17.95 -0.45 25.05
C ILE A 364 -19.25 -0.12 24.31
N ASP A 365 -20.36 0.04 25.02
CA ASP A 365 -21.67 0.33 24.41
C ASP A 365 -21.62 1.66 23.65
N GLU A 366 -21.06 2.73 24.25
CA GLU A 366 -20.95 4.03 23.59
C GLU A 366 -20.01 4.02 22.38
N ILE A 367 -18.84 3.36 22.46
CA ILE A 367 -17.94 3.22 21.32
C ILE A 367 -18.58 2.39 20.21
N THR A 368 -19.27 1.30 20.57
CA THR A 368 -19.91 0.40 19.59
C THR A 368 -21.06 1.10 18.88
N GLU A 369 -21.91 1.84 19.60
CA GLU A 369 -22.98 2.63 19.00
C GLU A 369 -22.45 3.77 18.14
N ASP A 370 -21.37 4.45 18.57
CA ASP A 370 -20.66 5.43 17.75
C ASP A 370 -20.17 4.84 16.44
N GLN A 371 -19.56 3.66 16.50
CA GLN A 371 -19.04 2.98 15.31
C GLN A 371 -20.17 2.56 14.36
N LYS A 372 -21.30 2.06 14.89
CA LYS A 372 -22.47 1.72 14.06
C LYS A 372 -23.04 2.94 13.36
N LEU A 373 -23.28 4.03 14.09
CA LEU A 373 -23.78 5.29 13.53
C LEU A 373 -22.81 5.84 12.48
N ARG A 374 -21.50 5.78 12.73
CA ARG A 374 -20.51 6.29 11.79
C ARG A 374 -20.28 5.40 10.57
N ASN A 375 -20.39 4.08 10.69
CA ASN A 375 -20.37 3.20 9.53
C ASN A 375 -21.54 3.47 8.57
N ILE A 376 -22.68 3.94 9.10
CA ILE A 376 -23.83 4.40 8.29
C ILE A 376 -23.53 5.75 7.60
N ILE A 377 -22.73 6.62 8.23
CA ILE A 377 -22.43 7.99 7.76
C ILE A 377 -21.22 8.04 6.81
N GLU A 378 -20.22 7.18 6.98
CA GLU A 378 -18.91 7.22 6.28
C GLU A 378 -18.70 6.07 5.28
N ASP A 379 -19.76 5.34 4.91
CA ASP A 379 -19.72 4.40 3.77
C ASP A 379 -19.71 5.18 2.43
N ILE A 380 -18.67 5.99 2.24
CA ILE A 380 -18.39 6.71 1.01
C ILE A 380 -18.24 5.67 -0.08
N VAL A 381 -19.22 5.64 -0.97
CA VAL A 381 -19.18 4.78 -2.14
C VAL A 381 -18.04 5.26 -3.03
N PRO A 382 -16.99 4.45 -3.24
CA PRO A 382 -15.89 4.87 -4.09
C PRO A 382 -16.41 5.01 -5.51
N MET A 383 -16.44 6.24 -5.98
CA MET A 383 -16.93 6.58 -7.29
C MET A 383 -15.91 7.42 -8.04
N SER A 384 -15.92 7.27 -9.36
CA SER A 384 -15.03 7.98 -10.26
C SER A 384 -15.87 8.67 -11.32
N ILE A 385 -15.69 9.97 -11.46
CA ILE A 385 -16.49 10.82 -12.37
C ILE A 385 -15.65 11.09 -13.62
N LEU A 386 -16.19 10.73 -14.78
CA LEU A 386 -15.57 10.91 -16.08
C LEU A 386 -16.35 11.97 -16.87
N ASN A 387 -15.70 13.09 -17.18
CA ASN A 387 -16.33 14.18 -17.91
C ASN A 387 -16.47 13.84 -19.41
N ARG A 388 -17.67 14.02 -19.98
CA ARG A 388 -17.97 13.73 -21.39
C ARG A 388 -17.03 14.45 -22.38
N THR A 389 -16.69 15.71 -22.11
CA THR A 389 -15.81 16.49 -22.99
C THR A 389 -14.37 16.00 -22.98
N ALA A 390 -13.92 15.44 -21.85
CA ALA A 390 -12.61 14.82 -21.73
C ALA A 390 -12.59 13.49 -22.49
N VAL A 391 -13.64 12.67 -22.36
CA VAL A 391 -13.77 11.40 -23.10
C VAL A 391 -13.68 11.66 -24.59
N ALA A 392 -14.55 12.51 -25.16
CA ALA A 392 -14.56 12.78 -26.60
C ALA A 392 -13.24 13.36 -27.18
N LYS A 393 -12.53 14.20 -26.41
CA LYS A 393 -11.22 14.75 -26.81
C LYS A 393 -10.09 13.73 -26.74
N GLU A 394 -10.11 12.84 -25.76
CA GLU A 394 -9.04 11.87 -25.55
C GLU A 394 -9.15 10.66 -26.50
N THR A 395 -10.37 10.22 -26.84
CA THR A 395 -10.59 9.17 -27.84
C THR A 395 -10.07 9.59 -29.23
N THR A 396 -10.25 10.88 -29.56
CA THR A 396 -9.76 11.45 -30.82
C THR A 396 -8.24 11.73 -30.80
N ALA A 397 -7.67 12.11 -29.65
CA ALA A 397 -6.25 12.42 -29.50
C ALA A 397 -5.34 11.20 -29.30
N LYS A 398 -5.90 9.99 -29.11
CA LYS A 398 -5.16 8.75 -28.76
C LYS A 398 -4.19 8.94 -27.59
N ASN A 399 -4.55 9.80 -26.64
CA ASN A 399 -3.76 10.08 -25.45
C ASN A 399 -4.73 10.25 -24.29
N ILE A 400 -4.92 9.15 -23.55
CA ILE A 400 -5.75 9.15 -22.34
C ILE A 400 -4.97 9.84 -21.23
N SER A 401 -5.58 10.79 -20.53
CA SER A 401 -4.95 11.46 -19.39
C SER A 401 -4.64 10.44 -18.29
N LYS A 402 -3.61 10.70 -17.47
CA LYS A 402 -3.18 9.77 -16.42
C LYS A 402 -4.32 9.41 -15.44
N GLU A 403 -5.18 10.38 -15.12
CA GLU A 403 -6.31 10.23 -14.20
C GLU A 403 -7.44 9.40 -14.81
N MET A 404 -7.85 9.72 -16.04
CA MET A 404 -8.85 8.92 -16.77
C MET A 404 -8.33 7.49 -17.00
N GLY A 405 -7.05 7.36 -17.35
CA GLY A 405 -6.36 6.09 -17.50
C GLY A 405 -6.44 5.26 -16.22
N SER A 406 -6.09 5.80 -15.06
CA SER A 406 -6.12 5.04 -13.81
C SER A 406 -7.51 4.47 -13.47
N ILE A 407 -8.58 5.23 -13.75
CA ILE A 407 -9.96 4.79 -13.50
C ILE A 407 -10.33 3.62 -14.42
N LEU A 408 -10.03 3.76 -15.71
CA LEU A 408 -10.41 2.77 -16.71
C LEU A 408 -9.54 1.50 -16.62
N TRP A 409 -8.26 1.64 -16.28
CA TRP A 409 -7.39 0.50 -16.01
C TRP A 409 -7.84 -0.29 -14.78
N PHE A 410 -8.34 0.37 -13.74
CA PHE A 410 -8.94 -0.32 -12.60
C PHE A 410 -10.21 -1.09 -13.00
N GLN A 411 -11.08 -0.52 -13.84
CA GLN A 411 -12.26 -1.22 -14.37
C GLN A 411 -11.87 -2.46 -15.19
N LEU A 412 -10.84 -2.36 -16.02
CA LEU A 412 -10.30 -3.51 -16.76
C LEU A 412 -9.65 -4.55 -15.85
N LEU A 413 -8.94 -4.12 -14.80
CA LEU A 413 -8.34 -5.01 -13.81
C LEU A 413 -9.42 -5.87 -13.15
N VAL A 414 -10.51 -5.23 -12.72
CA VAL A 414 -11.66 -5.93 -12.13
C VAL A 414 -12.31 -6.87 -13.14
N ASP A 415 -12.58 -6.40 -14.36
CA ASP A 415 -13.17 -7.22 -15.42
C ASP A 415 -12.36 -8.49 -15.71
N VAL A 416 -11.04 -8.36 -15.81
CA VAL A 416 -10.14 -9.50 -16.00
C VAL A 416 -10.19 -10.43 -14.79
N LEU A 417 -10.12 -9.91 -13.56
CA LEU A 417 -10.17 -10.72 -12.34
C LEU A 417 -11.45 -11.56 -12.23
N LEU A 418 -12.59 -11.00 -12.60
CA LEU A 418 -13.89 -11.68 -12.54
C LEU A 418 -14.06 -12.76 -13.62
N ARG A 419 -13.35 -12.65 -14.76
CA ARG A 419 -13.39 -13.63 -15.85
C ARG A 419 -12.32 -14.72 -15.74
N MET A 420 -11.37 -14.58 -14.84
CA MET A 420 -10.33 -15.58 -14.62
C MET A 420 -10.91 -16.81 -13.89
N THR A 421 -10.46 -18.01 -14.28
CA THR A 421 -10.76 -19.22 -13.52
C THR A 421 -9.88 -19.28 -12.27
N HIS A 422 -10.47 -19.67 -11.14
CA HIS A 422 -9.76 -19.75 -9.86
C HIS A 422 -9.48 -21.19 -9.47
N THR A 423 -8.31 -21.40 -8.85
CA THR A 423 -7.93 -22.67 -8.21
C THR A 423 -8.26 -22.63 -6.72
N GLU A 424 -8.26 -23.79 -6.05
CA GLU A 424 -8.40 -23.90 -4.59
C GLU A 424 -7.43 -22.99 -3.81
N ASP A 425 -6.27 -22.67 -4.38
CA ASP A 425 -5.28 -21.76 -3.80
C ASP A 425 -5.84 -20.35 -3.52
N ALA A 426 -6.82 -19.89 -4.32
CA ALA A 426 -7.42 -18.57 -4.15
C ALA A 426 -8.24 -18.46 -2.87
N LYS A 427 -8.96 -19.52 -2.49
CA LYS A 427 -9.71 -19.58 -1.23
C LYS A 427 -8.75 -19.62 -0.03
N ILE A 428 -7.63 -20.34 -0.15
CA ILE A 428 -6.59 -20.38 0.89
C ILE A 428 -5.96 -18.98 1.09
N GLU A 429 -5.66 -18.28 0.01
CA GLU A 429 -5.09 -16.92 0.04
C GLU A 429 -6.07 -15.90 0.65
N LEU A 430 -7.35 -15.98 0.28
CA LEU A 430 -8.43 -15.23 0.93
C LEU A 430 -8.44 -15.50 2.45
N MET A 431 -8.49 -16.77 2.86
CA MET A 431 -8.53 -17.15 4.28
C MET A 431 -7.31 -16.65 5.06
N LYS A 432 -6.13 -16.76 4.48
CA LYS A 432 -4.89 -16.24 5.08
C LYS A 432 -4.97 -14.74 5.29
N THR A 433 -5.28 -13.99 4.22
CA THR A 433 -5.38 -12.52 4.26
C THR A 433 -6.45 -12.06 5.24
N TRP A 434 -7.60 -12.74 5.26
CA TRP A 434 -8.70 -12.40 6.16
C TRP A 434 -8.34 -12.67 7.63
N ARG A 435 -7.70 -13.80 7.95
CA ARG A 435 -7.24 -14.09 9.32
C ARG A 435 -6.16 -13.14 9.81
N GLU A 436 -5.17 -12.84 8.97
CA GLU A 436 -4.06 -11.94 9.31
C GLU A 436 -4.58 -10.55 9.72
N ASN A 437 -5.63 -10.07 9.06
CA ASN A 437 -6.24 -8.77 9.35
C ASN A 437 -7.07 -8.73 10.65
N TYR A 438 -7.49 -9.87 11.21
CA TYR A 438 -8.34 -9.94 12.42
C TYR A 438 -7.73 -10.73 13.58
N ILE A 439 -6.39 -10.82 13.63
CA ILE A 439 -5.68 -11.48 14.73
C ILE A 439 -6.08 -10.82 16.07
N GLY A 440 -6.62 -11.63 16.99
CA GLY A 440 -7.01 -11.19 18.33
C GLY A 440 -8.46 -10.71 18.48
N ASN A 441 -9.27 -10.71 17.41
CA ASN A 441 -10.72 -10.54 17.51
C ASN A 441 -11.41 -11.92 17.47
N SER A 442 -11.81 -12.45 18.63
CA SER A 442 -12.38 -13.80 18.76
C SER A 442 -13.72 -13.96 18.01
N SER A 443 -14.55 -12.91 17.98
CA SER A 443 -15.84 -12.90 17.29
C SER A 443 -15.66 -13.01 15.78
N GLU A 444 -14.78 -12.21 15.20
CA GLU A 444 -14.51 -12.24 13.76
C GLU A 444 -13.78 -13.52 13.34
N LEU A 445 -12.86 -14.03 14.17
CA LEU A 445 -12.23 -15.33 13.94
C LEU A 445 -13.24 -16.48 13.96
N HIS A 446 -14.33 -16.37 14.73
CA HIS A 446 -15.43 -17.34 14.67
C HIS A 446 -16.17 -17.28 13.34
N ILE A 447 -16.49 -16.08 12.86
CA ILE A 447 -17.14 -15.86 11.56
C ILE A 447 -16.26 -16.39 10.41
N ILE A 448 -14.95 -16.19 10.48
CA ILE A 448 -14.00 -16.73 9.49
C ILE A 448 -14.03 -18.26 9.48
N LYS A 449 -14.07 -18.91 10.65
CA LYS A 449 -14.18 -20.38 10.74
C LYS A 449 -15.53 -20.89 10.22
N GLU A 450 -16.61 -20.16 10.50
CA GLU A 450 -17.94 -20.44 9.97
C GLU A 450 -17.92 -20.37 8.43
N PHE A 451 -17.34 -19.32 7.86
CA PHE A 451 -17.18 -19.18 6.41
C PHE A 451 -16.35 -20.33 5.83
N GLU A 452 -15.19 -20.64 6.40
CA GLU A 452 -14.32 -21.70 5.88
C GLU A 452 -15.02 -23.07 5.84
N ARG A 453 -15.81 -23.38 6.88
CA ARG A 453 -16.52 -24.66 7.02
C ARG A 453 -17.80 -24.74 6.19
N ASP A 454 -18.61 -23.68 6.19
CA ASP A 454 -20.01 -23.73 5.77
C ASP A 454 -20.30 -22.94 4.48
N TYR A 455 -19.31 -22.22 3.93
CA TYR A 455 -19.50 -21.42 2.72
C TYR A 455 -19.92 -22.27 1.51
N LYS A 456 -20.90 -21.75 0.77
CA LYS A 456 -21.36 -22.26 -0.51
C LYS A 456 -21.56 -21.11 -1.48
N GLN A 457 -21.38 -21.36 -2.77
CA GLN A 457 -21.49 -20.36 -3.84
C GLN A 457 -22.85 -19.65 -3.85
N GLU A 458 -23.94 -20.36 -3.55
CA GLU A 458 -25.30 -19.79 -3.51
C GLU A 458 -25.54 -18.88 -2.29
N LYS A 459 -24.56 -18.73 -1.40
CA LYS A 459 -24.60 -17.82 -0.24
C LYS A 459 -23.66 -16.64 -0.39
N ALA A 460 -23.04 -16.40 -1.54
CA ALA A 460 -22.10 -15.29 -1.71
C ALA A 460 -22.73 -13.91 -1.39
N VAL A 461 -23.92 -13.62 -1.92
CA VAL A 461 -24.70 -12.40 -1.64
C VAL A 461 -25.05 -12.29 -0.17
N TRP A 462 -25.46 -13.39 0.47
CA TRP A 462 -25.77 -13.42 1.89
C TRP A 462 -24.54 -13.07 2.74
N TRP A 463 -23.39 -13.65 2.42
CA TRP A 463 -22.12 -13.36 3.10
C TRP A 463 -21.64 -11.93 2.87
N TYR A 464 -21.85 -11.39 1.67
CA TYR A 464 -21.52 -10.01 1.35
C TYR A 464 -22.40 -9.03 2.13
N THR A 465 -23.71 -9.27 2.22
CA THR A 465 -24.66 -8.39 2.90
C THR A 465 -24.68 -8.56 4.42
N ARG A 466 -24.09 -9.63 4.96
CA ARG A 466 -23.91 -9.82 6.40
C ARG A 466 -22.96 -8.77 6.95
N GLN A 467 -23.39 -8.07 7.99
CA GLN A 467 -22.52 -7.21 8.80
C GLN A 467 -21.38 -8.04 9.41
N SER A 468 -20.26 -8.08 8.73
CA SER A 468 -19.09 -8.89 9.07
C SER A 468 -17.81 -8.22 8.59
N SER A 469 -16.68 -8.71 9.09
CA SER A 469 -15.36 -8.34 8.58
C SER A 469 -15.16 -8.52 7.07
N LEU A 470 -15.87 -9.47 6.44
CA LEU A 470 -15.76 -9.75 5.00
C LEU A 470 -16.19 -8.53 4.17
N TYR A 471 -17.41 -8.02 4.44
CA TYR A 471 -17.95 -6.82 3.79
C TYR A 471 -17.00 -5.62 3.97
N ARG A 472 -16.49 -5.42 5.19
CA ARG A 472 -15.66 -4.27 5.55
C ARG A 472 -14.32 -4.28 4.82
N ILE A 473 -13.58 -5.40 4.87
CA ILE A 473 -12.30 -5.51 4.16
C ILE A 473 -12.51 -5.30 2.67
N LEU A 474 -13.50 -5.98 2.09
CA LEU A 474 -13.68 -5.98 0.65
C LEU A 474 -14.03 -4.57 0.14
N ASN A 475 -15.03 -3.91 0.74
CA ASN A 475 -15.44 -2.58 0.28
C ASN A 475 -14.37 -1.52 0.55
N LYS A 476 -13.58 -1.65 1.62
CA LYS A 476 -12.41 -0.78 1.83
C LYS A 476 -11.33 -1.03 0.78
N ALA A 477 -10.99 -2.29 0.51
CA ALA A 477 -9.99 -2.64 -0.50
C ALA A 477 -10.38 -2.08 -1.88
N LEU A 478 -11.66 -2.16 -2.22
CA LEU A 478 -12.22 -1.56 -3.43
C LEU A 478 -12.16 -0.02 -3.42
N ARG A 479 -12.42 0.61 -2.27
CA ARG A 479 -12.33 2.07 -2.09
C ARG A 479 -10.92 2.61 -2.22
N GLU A 480 -9.95 1.90 -1.64
CA GLU A 480 -8.53 2.26 -1.67
C GLU A 480 -7.81 1.71 -2.90
N GLN A 481 -8.51 0.94 -3.75
CA GLN A 481 -7.94 0.20 -4.89
C GLN A 481 -6.73 -0.65 -4.47
N SER A 482 -6.81 -1.31 -3.30
CA SER A 482 -5.78 -2.20 -2.79
C SER A 482 -5.72 -3.48 -3.62
N ILE A 483 -4.89 -3.46 -4.67
CA ILE A 483 -4.75 -4.56 -5.63
C ILE A 483 -4.42 -5.89 -4.95
N ASP A 484 -3.54 -5.91 -3.95
CA ASP A 484 -3.14 -7.15 -3.28
C ASP A 484 -4.33 -7.77 -2.51
N THR A 485 -5.12 -6.94 -1.82
CA THR A 485 -6.32 -7.40 -1.10
C THR A 485 -7.43 -7.80 -2.06
N ILE A 486 -7.68 -7.02 -3.12
CA ILE A 486 -8.66 -7.36 -4.17
C ILE A 486 -8.28 -8.68 -4.82
N PHE A 487 -7.00 -8.88 -5.14
CA PHE A 487 -6.49 -10.12 -5.70
C PHE A 487 -6.68 -11.29 -4.74
N ALA A 488 -6.39 -11.14 -3.45
CA ALA A 488 -6.66 -12.17 -2.45
C ALA A 488 -8.17 -12.51 -2.35
N PHE A 489 -9.05 -11.53 -2.59
CA PHE A 489 -10.51 -11.70 -2.56
C PHE A 489 -11.12 -12.17 -3.90
N ARG A 490 -10.30 -12.41 -4.94
CA ARG A 490 -10.76 -12.76 -6.30
C ARG A 490 -11.73 -13.94 -6.35
N PHE A 491 -11.52 -14.95 -5.51
CA PHE A 491 -12.41 -16.11 -5.41
C PHE A 491 -13.83 -15.68 -5.03
N PHE A 492 -13.96 -14.98 -3.90
CA PHE A 492 -15.25 -14.53 -3.40
C PHE A 492 -15.90 -13.48 -4.31
N LEU A 493 -15.10 -12.58 -4.89
CA LEU A 493 -15.57 -11.59 -5.87
C LEU A 493 -16.21 -12.24 -7.11
N THR A 494 -15.60 -13.33 -7.59
CA THR A 494 -16.09 -14.06 -8.76
C THR A 494 -17.39 -14.78 -8.43
N GLU A 495 -17.43 -15.51 -7.31
CA GLU A 495 -18.64 -16.21 -6.86
C GLU A 495 -19.81 -15.24 -6.59
N LEU A 496 -19.52 -14.10 -5.98
CA LEU A 496 -20.50 -13.04 -5.76
C LEU A 496 -21.03 -12.49 -7.09
N SER A 497 -20.14 -12.25 -8.06
CA SER A 497 -20.52 -11.75 -9.39
C SER A 497 -21.33 -12.77 -10.18
N GLU A 498 -20.97 -14.05 -10.10
CA GLU A 498 -21.70 -15.16 -10.69
C GLU A 498 -23.11 -15.28 -10.09
N GLN A 499 -23.24 -15.21 -8.76
CA GLN A 499 -24.54 -15.24 -8.12
C GLN A 499 -25.42 -14.05 -8.52
N VAL A 500 -24.87 -12.83 -8.53
CA VAL A 500 -25.60 -11.63 -9.00
C VAL A 500 -26.03 -11.81 -10.47
N THR A 501 -25.16 -12.37 -11.31
CA THR A 501 -25.47 -12.65 -12.73
C THR A 501 -26.58 -13.70 -12.89
N GLN A 502 -26.57 -14.76 -12.08
CA GLN A 502 -27.64 -15.76 -12.09
C GLN A 502 -28.98 -15.14 -11.69
N LEU A 503 -29.00 -14.35 -10.62
CA LEU A 503 -30.20 -13.64 -10.15
C LEU A 503 -30.71 -12.63 -11.18
N TYR A 504 -29.81 -11.91 -11.84
CA TYR A 504 -30.14 -11.02 -12.96
C TYR A 504 -30.91 -11.77 -14.05
N TYR A 505 -30.39 -12.89 -14.57
CA TYR A 505 -31.07 -13.64 -15.63
C TYR A 505 -32.42 -14.21 -15.19
N ILE A 506 -32.54 -14.66 -13.94
CA ILE A 506 -33.83 -15.11 -13.37
C ILE A 506 -34.83 -13.95 -13.38
N TYR A 507 -34.42 -12.78 -12.89
CA TYR A 507 -35.25 -11.58 -12.82
C TYR A 507 -35.69 -11.09 -14.21
N MET A 508 -34.75 -11.06 -15.17
CA MET A 508 -35.01 -10.66 -16.55
C MET A 508 -36.00 -11.61 -17.24
N ASN A 509 -35.88 -12.91 -17.01
CA ASN A 509 -36.84 -13.89 -17.54
C ASN A 509 -38.24 -13.69 -16.95
N GLN A 510 -38.36 -13.38 -15.66
CA GLN A 510 -39.65 -13.11 -15.01
C GLN A 510 -40.31 -11.84 -15.56
N LEU A 511 -39.53 -10.78 -15.82
CA LEU A 511 -40.03 -9.55 -16.45
C LEU A 511 -40.56 -9.80 -17.87
N ASN A 512 -39.81 -10.56 -18.68
CA ASN A 512 -40.21 -10.90 -20.05
C ASN A 512 -41.51 -11.73 -20.09
N LEU A 513 -41.80 -12.53 -19.06
CA LEU A 513 -43.00 -13.35 -18.97
C LEU A 513 -44.24 -12.58 -18.47
N SER A 514 -44.05 -11.51 -17.70
CA SER A 514 -45.14 -10.81 -16.99
C SER A 514 -45.73 -9.62 -17.78
N ASN A 515 -44.97 -8.97 -18.66
CA ASN A 515 -45.39 -7.69 -19.26
C ASN A 515 -45.61 -7.77 -20.78
N LYS A 516 -46.88 -7.95 -21.18
CA LYS A 516 -47.42 -7.73 -22.54
C LYS A 516 -48.09 -6.35 -22.72
N LYS A 517 -47.78 -5.34 -21.89
CA LYS A 517 -48.39 -4.00 -21.95
C LYS A 517 -47.36 -2.86 -21.79
N SER A 518 -47.68 -1.76 -22.48
CA SER A 518 -47.12 -0.39 -22.55
C SER A 518 -45.61 -0.13 -22.37
N ASN A 519 -45.05 0.80 -23.17
CA ASN A 519 -43.60 1.05 -23.27
C ASN A 519 -42.94 1.70 -22.04
N ASP A 520 -43.69 2.37 -21.15
CA ASP A 520 -43.16 3.10 -19.99
C ASP A 520 -43.15 2.29 -18.68
N GLU A 521 -43.94 1.22 -18.58
CA GLU A 521 -43.99 0.33 -17.40
C GLU A 521 -42.76 -0.58 -17.28
N TYR A 522 -41.85 -0.57 -18.27
CA TYR A 522 -40.65 -1.41 -18.29
C TYR A 522 -39.45 -0.80 -17.56
N ILE A 523 -39.47 0.50 -17.28
CA ILE A 523 -38.35 1.20 -16.64
C ILE A 523 -38.36 0.96 -15.14
N ILE A 524 -37.22 0.54 -14.59
CA ILE A 524 -37.04 0.33 -13.16
C ILE A 524 -36.33 1.55 -12.58
N TYR A 525 -36.84 2.05 -11.45
CA TYR A 525 -36.19 3.08 -10.66
C TYR A 525 -35.73 2.52 -9.32
N VAL A 526 -34.48 2.81 -8.97
CA VAL A 526 -33.89 2.49 -7.66
C VAL A 526 -33.20 3.72 -7.09
N TYR A 527 -33.06 3.72 -5.76
CA TYR A 527 -32.72 4.91 -5.00
C TYR A 527 -31.64 4.63 -3.98
N ARG A 528 -30.68 5.55 -3.81
CA ARG A 528 -29.73 5.50 -2.71
C ARG A 528 -29.54 6.89 -2.13
N GLY A 529 -29.89 7.06 -0.87
CA GLY A 529 -29.56 8.27 -0.13
C GLY A 529 -28.21 8.13 0.56
N GLN A 530 -27.41 9.19 0.56
CA GLN A 530 -26.16 9.25 1.31
C GLN A 530 -25.68 10.70 1.46
N VAL A 531 -24.57 10.88 2.16
CA VAL A 531 -23.86 12.16 2.23
C VAL A 531 -22.55 12.06 1.45
N ILE A 532 -22.20 13.11 0.71
CA ILE A 532 -20.94 13.23 -0.03
C ILE A 532 -20.24 14.55 0.24
N ALA A 533 -18.98 14.66 -0.17
CA ALA A 533 -18.24 15.92 -0.09
C ALA A 533 -18.83 16.96 -1.05
N LYS A 534 -18.80 18.23 -0.64
CA LYS A 534 -19.29 19.35 -1.46
C LYS A 534 -18.53 19.43 -2.78
N GLU A 535 -17.23 19.18 -2.75
CA GLU A 535 -16.34 19.21 -3.91
C GLU A 535 -16.70 18.10 -4.91
N GLU A 536 -17.05 16.90 -4.43
CA GLU A 536 -17.51 15.80 -5.28
C GLU A 536 -18.83 16.14 -5.98
N LEU A 537 -19.76 16.79 -5.27
CA LEU A 537 -21.02 17.24 -5.86
C LEU A 537 -20.78 18.31 -6.95
N GLU A 538 -19.90 19.28 -6.69
CA GLU A 538 -19.51 20.30 -7.67
C GLU A 538 -18.85 19.69 -8.92
N GLN A 539 -18.05 18.64 -8.74
CA GLN A 539 -17.48 17.87 -9.84
C GLN A 539 -18.56 17.15 -10.66
N MET A 540 -19.59 16.59 -10.02
CA MET A 540 -20.72 15.97 -10.73
C MET A 540 -21.53 16.99 -11.52
N GLN A 541 -21.78 18.18 -10.96
CA GLN A 541 -22.49 19.26 -11.63
C GLN A 541 -21.79 19.73 -12.91
N THR A 542 -20.45 19.77 -12.91
CA THR A 542 -19.65 20.11 -14.10
C THR A 542 -19.51 18.95 -15.09
N SER A 543 -19.99 17.76 -14.73
CA SER A 543 -19.87 16.52 -15.50
C SER A 543 -21.22 15.93 -15.95
N ILE A 544 -22.29 16.74 -15.97
CA ILE A 544 -23.60 16.33 -16.49
C ILE A 544 -23.45 15.83 -17.94
N GLY A 545 -24.09 14.70 -18.26
CA GLY A 545 -23.92 13.95 -19.50
C GLY A 545 -22.68 13.05 -19.55
N GLY A 546 -21.78 13.16 -18.56
CA GLY A 546 -20.64 12.27 -18.36
C GLY A 546 -21.00 10.99 -17.61
N PHE A 547 -19.98 10.26 -17.16
CA PHE A 547 -20.13 8.95 -16.54
C PHE A 547 -19.71 8.94 -15.07
N ILE A 548 -20.39 8.13 -14.27
CA ILE A 548 -19.99 7.73 -12.92
C ILE A 548 -19.71 6.23 -12.96
N SER A 549 -18.48 5.87 -12.60
CA SER A 549 -18.11 4.48 -12.36
C SER A 549 -18.12 4.22 -10.85
N ILE A 550 -18.84 3.18 -10.42
CA ILE A 550 -18.84 2.74 -9.03
C ILE A 550 -17.82 1.60 -8.89
N ASN A 551 -16.85 1.79 -8.01
CA ASN A 551 -15.74 0.86 -7.80
C ASN A 551 -16.07 -0.21 -6.73
N SER A 552 -17.34 -0.39 -6.36
CA SER A 552 -17.84 -1.43 -5.45
C SER A 552 -19.09 -2.10 -6.00
N PHE A 553 -19.60 -3.14 -5.34
CA PHE A 553 -21.00 -3.50 -5.52
C PHE A 553 -21.85 -2.36 -4.98
N PHE A 554 -22.86 -1.96 -5.73
CA PHE A 554 -23.65 -0.78 -5.42
C PHE A 554 -25.03 -1.19 -4.95
N SER A 555 -25.26 -1.07 -3.64
CA SER A 555 -26.54 -1.36 -3.02
C SER A 555 -27.50 -0.18 -3.14
N THR A 556 -28.75 -0.45 -3.53
CA THR A 556 -29.80 0.56 -3.72
C THR A 556 -31.14 0.02 -3.27
N SER A 557 -32.08 0.90 -2.91
CA SER A 557 -33.42 0.52 -2.49
C SER A 557 -34.45 0.73 -3.60
N ARG A 558 -35.48 -0.11 -3.64
CA ARG A 558 -36.69 0.14 -4.46
C ARG A 558 -37.63 1.19 -3.85
N SER A 559 -37.40 1.61 -2.61
CA SER A 559 -38.20 2.60 -1.92
C SER A 559 -37.49 3.96 -1.86
N GLU A 560 -38.02 4.94 -2.58
CA GLU A 560 -37.49 6.31 -2.54
C GLU A 560 -37.56 6.92 -1.14
N SER A 561 -38.67 6.70 -0.41
CA SER A 561 -38.85 7.23 0.94
C SER A 561 -37.76 6.71 1.89
N LYS A 562 -37.51 5.40 1.89
CA LYS A 562 -36.47 4.80 2.75
C LYS A 562 -35.08 5.34 2.41
N ALA A 563 -34.78 5.50 1.12
CA ALA A 563 -33.52 6.09 0.68
C ALA A 563 -33.37 7.55 1.13
N ARG A 564 -34.43 8.37 1.03
CA ARG A 564 -34.44 9.75 1.54
C ARG A 564 -34.24 9.81 3.05
N ASP A 565 -34.88 8.93 3.80
CA ASP A 565 -34.72 8.84 5.25
C ASP A 565 -33.26 8.50 5.61
N PHE A 566 -32.64 7.57 4.88
CA PHE A 566 -31.23 7.22 5.06
C PHE A 566 -30.29 8.41 4.83
N ALA A 567 -30.51 9.22 3.79
CA ALA A 567 -29.73 10.45 3.57
C ALA A 567 -29.88 11.48 4.72
N LYS A 568 -31.01 11.47 5.40
CA LYS A 568 -31.32 12.41 6.50
C LYS A 568 -30.72 11.98 7.85
N LEU A 569 -30.31 10.72 8.01
CA LEU A 569 -29.71 10.21 9.26
C LEU A 569 -28.35 10.86 9.59
N SER A 570 -27.64 11.37 8.58
CA SER A 570 -26.32 11.97 8.75
C SER A 570 -26.39 13.46 9.10
N GLU A 571 -25.53 13.90 10.03
CA GLU A 571 -25.31 15.32 10.31
C GLU A 571 -24.62 16.02 9.13
N ILE A 572 -25.13 17.18 8.72
CA ILE A 572 -24.53 17.99 7.65
C ILE A 572 -23.54 18.98 8.28
N THR A 573 -22.33 19.03 7.74
CA THR A 573 -21.37 20.11 7.97
C THR A 573 -21.27 20.99 6.73
N ASP A 574 -20.60 22.15 6.82
CA ASP A 574 -20.41 23.04 5.66
C ASP A 574 -19.72 22.35 4.46
N LYS A 575 -18.97 21.28 4.71
CA LYS A 575 -18.21 20.50 3.71
C LYS A 575 -18.99 19.32 3.12
N LEU A 576 -20.15 18.99 3.68
CA LEU A 576 -20.91 17.79 3.31
C LEU A 576 -22.27 18.17 2.71
N ARG A 577 -22.79 17.35 1.81
CA ARG A 577 -24.10 17.53 1.19
C ARG A 577 -24.88 16.23 1.18
N ARG A 578 -26.17 16.30 1.54
CA ARG A 578 -27.10 15.18 1.38
C ARG A 578 -27.46 15.04 -0.08
N ILE A 579 -27.37 13.82 -0.58
CA ILE A 579 -27.73 13.46 -1.94
C ILE A 579 -28.68 12.26 -1.97
N LEU A 580 -29.46 12.18 -3.03
CA LEU A 580 -30.25 11.04 -3.43
C LEU A 580 -29.87 10.68 -4.86
N PHE A 581 -29.23 9.53 -5.04
CA PHE A 581 -29.11 8.93 -6.36
C PHE A 581 -30.47 8.35 -6.75
N LYS A 582 -31.01 8.81 -7.86
CA LYS A 582 -32.19 8.24 -8.52
C LYS A 582 -31.73 7.61 -9.82
N ILE A 583 -31.71 6.27 -9.84
CA ILE A 583 -31.11 5.50 -10.92
C ILE A 583 -32.22 4.91 -11.78
N LYS A 584 -32.16 5.22 -13.07
CA LYS A 584 -33.02 4.66 -14.10
C LYS A 584 -32.35 3.45 -14.73
N ILE A 585 -33.08 2.35 -14.84
CA ILE A 585 -32.63 1.12 -15.49
C ILE A 585 -33.61 0.79 -16.60
N ASP A 586 -33.10 0.61 -17.82
CA ASP A 586 -33.87 0.08 -18.95
C ASP A 586 -33.48 -1.38 -19.19
N PRO A 587 -34.31 -2.36 -18.77
CA PRO A 587 -33.99 -3.77 -18.89
C PRO A 587 -33.92 -4.27 -20.34
N ARG A 588 -34.38 -3.47 -21.31
CA ARG A 588 -34.36 -3.86 -22.74
C ARG A 588 -32.97 -3.70 -23.36
N LEU A 589 -32.12 -2.90 -22.74
CA LEU A 589 -30.75 -2.70 -23.18
C LEU A 589 -29.85 -3.78 -22.57
N PRO A 590 -28.83 -4.26 -23.30
CA PRO A 590 -27.81 -5.10 -22.69
C PRO A 590 -27.05 -4.22 -21.70
N THR A 591 -27.16 -4.53 -20.40
CA THR A 591 -26.46 -3.81 -19.33
C THR A 591 -25.63 -4.80 -18.52
N LYS A 592 -24.68 -4.27 -17.74
CA LYS A 592 -24.08 -5.08 -16.68
C LYS A 592 -25.17 -5.63 -15.73
N PRO A 593 -25.04 -6.88 -15.27
CA PRO A 593 -25.95 -7.49 -14.30
C PRO A 593 -26.20 -6.67 -13.03
N PHE A 594 -27.43 -6.77 -12.53
CA PHE A 594 -27.86 -6.32 -11.22
C PHE A 594 -28.90 -7.32 -10.69
N ALA A 595 -29.03 -7.44 -9.38
CA ALA A 595 -29.93 -8.42 -8.77
C ALA A 595 -30.86 -7.78 -7.75
N ASP A 596 -32.13 -8.19 -7.75
CA ASP A 596 -33.00 -8.06 -6.60
C ASP A 596 -32.61 -9.13 -5.60
N ILE A 597 -32.17 -8.70 -4.41
CA ILE A 597 -31.62 -9.58 -3.38
C ILE A 597 -32.53 -9.71 -2.15
N GLU A 598 -33.76 -9.23 -2.25
CA GLU A 598 -34.83 -9.48 -1.27
C GLU A 598 -34.97 -11.00 -1.03
N GLY A 599 -35.05 -11.41 0.24
CA GLY A 599 -35.14 -12.82 0.63
C GLY A 599 -33.85 -13.66 0.52
N ILE A 600 -32.78 -13.14 -0.10
CA ILE A 600 -31.49 -13.84 -0.27
C ILE A 600 -30.38 -13.17 0.55
N SER A 601 -30.46 -11.84 0.71
CA SER A 601 -29.53 -11.08 1.54
C SER A 601 -29.60 -11.51 3.02
N TYR A 602 -28.63 -11.06 3.81
CA TYR A 602 -28.67 -11.20 5.26
C TYR A 602 -29.87 -10.48 5.90
N PHE A 603 -30.40 -9.46 5.22
CA PHE A 603 -31.57 -8.68 5.62
C PHE A 603 -32.75 -8.96 4.67
N PRO A 604 -33.40 -10.13 4.79
CA PRO A 604 -34.34 -10.62 3.78
C PRO A 604 -35.59 -9.73 3.59
N ASP A 605 -35.92 -8.90 4.58
CA ASP A 605 -37.07 -7.99 4.55
C ASP A 605 -36.75 -6.64 3.84
N GLU A 606 -35.49 -6.43 3.44
CA GLU A 606 -35.06 -5.22 2.73
C GLU A 606 -35.22 -5.38 1.21
N ARG A 607 -35.96 -4.44 0.61
CA ARG A 607 -36.09 -4.34 -0.85
C ARG A 607 -34.87 -3.67 -1.44
N GLU A 608 -33.88 -4.49 -1.75
CA GLU A 608 -32.55 -4.08 -2.15
C GLU A 608 -32.20 -4.59 -3.56
N ILE A 609 -31.74 -3.68 -4.41
CA ILE A 609 -31.11 -4.00 -5.69
C ILE A 609 -29.61 -3.80 -5.57
N LEU A 610 -28.85 -4.85 -5.89
CA LEU A 610 -27.39 -4.85 -5.88
C LEU A 610 -26.86 -4.84 -7.32
N PHE A 611 -26.15 -3.78 -7.70
CA PHE A 611 -25.46 -3.73 -8.99
C PHE A 611 -24.12 -4.44 -8.94
N MET A 612 -23.77 -5.13 -10.02
CA MET A 612 -22.49 -5.79 -10.19
C MET A 612 -21.34 -4.78 -10.16
N LEU A 613 -20.20 -5.23 -9.63
CA LEU A 613 -18.97 -4.45 -9.58
C LEU A 613 -18.57 -3.91 -10.98
N GLY A 614 -18.21 -2.62 -11.00
CA GLY A 614 -17.82 -1.93 -12.22
C GLY A 614 -18.99 -1.56 -13.13
N SER A 615 -20.20 -1.45 -12.58
CA SER A 615 -21.33 -0.82 -13.27
C SER A 615 -21.03 0.67 -13.51
N ILE A 616 -21.37 1.15 -14.72
CA ILE A 616 -21.16 2.53 -15.15
C ILE A 616 -22.53 3.18 -15.39
N PHE A 617 -22.67 4.41 -14.95
CA PHE A 617 -23.90 5.17 -15.02
C PHE A 617 -23.66 6.52 -15.71
N ARG A 618 -24.64 7.02 -16.45
CA ARG A 618 -24.60 8.36 -17.04
C ARG A 618 -25.32 9.34 -16.13
N ILE A 619 -24.74 10.52 -15.90
CA ILE A 619 -25.42 11.60 -15.17
C ILE A 619 -26.37 12.30 -16.12
N ASP A 620 -27.67 12.22 -15.87
CA ASP A 620 -28.69 12.81 -16.75
C ASP A 620 -28.99 14.26 -16.34
N GLU A 621 -29.26 14.47 -15.06
CA GLU A 621 -29.57 15.79 -14.49
C GLU A 621 -29.31 15.81 -12.97
N ILE A 622 -29.03 16.98 -12.42
CA ILE A 622 -28.84 17.17 -10.97
C ILE A 622 -29.72 18.34 -10.52
N ASN A 623 -30.63 18.06 -9.58
CA ASN A 623 -31.64 19.00 -9.10
C ASN A 623 -31.53 19.16 -7.58
N TYR A 624 -31.83 20.36 -7.07
CA TYR A 624 -31.89 20.60 -5.62
C TYR A 624 -33.33 20.72 -5.15
N ASP A 625 -33.71 19.92 -4.15
CA ASP A 625 -35.00 20.01 -3.48
C ASP A 625 -34.89 20.89 -2.22
N ASN A 626 -35.44 22.10 -2.31
CA ASN A 626 -35.46 23.06 -1.20
C ASN A 626 -36.27 22.57 0.01
N LYS A 627 -37.26 21.68 -0.18
CA LYS A 627 -38.13 21.22 0.92
C LYS A 627 -37.41 20.23 1.82
N ASP A 628 -36.67 19.32 1.21
CA ASP A 628 -35.92 18.27 1.91
C ASP A 628 -34.45 18.64 2.18
N ALA A 629 -34.01 19.81 1.69
CA ALA A 629 -32.62 20.24 1.67
C ALA A 629 -31.69 19.15 1.09
N LEU A 630 -32.10 18.58 -0.04
CA LEU A 630 -31.55 17.34 -0.61
C LEU A 630 -31.26 17.51 -2.10
N TRP A 631 -30.05 17.16 -2.53
CA TRP A 631 -29.70 17.12 -3.95
C TRP A 631 -30.12 15.78 -4.55
N THR A 632 -30.87 15.78 -5.65
CA THR A 632 -31.23 14.58 -6.40
C THR A 632 -30.34 14.49 -7.64
N ILE A 633 -29.59 13.41 -7.75
CA ILE A 633 -28.74 13.09 -8.90
C ILE A 633 -29.49 12.03 -9.69
N ASN A 634 -30.06 12.42 -10.84
CA ASN A 634 -30.68 11.47 -11.75
C ASN A 634 -29.61 10.91 -12.67
N MET A 635 -29.58 9.59 -12.77
CA MET A 635 -28.60 8.86 -13.55
C MET A 635 -29.20 7.61 -14.17
N SER A 636 -28.63 7.17 -15.29
CA SER A 636 -29.09 5.98 -16.01
C SER A 636 -27.99 4.93 -16.06
N LEU A 637 -28.33 3.65 -15.82
CA LEU A 637 -27.40 2.54 -16.04
C LEU A 637 -27.01 2.48 -17.51
N CYS A 638 -25.70 2.49 -17.80
CA CYS A 638 -25.21 2.46 -19.17
C CYS A 638 -25.38 1.06 -19.77
N SER A 639 -25.70 1.03 -21.07
CA SER A 639 -25.68 -0.20 -21.85
C SER A 639 -24.23 -0.61 -22.15
N GLU A 640 -23.98 -1.91 -22.25
CA GLU A 640 -22.73 -2.45 -22.81
C GLU A 640 -22.53 -2.00 -24.27
N ASP A 641 -23.61 -1.64 -24.97
CA ASP A 641 -23.58 -1.12 -26.33
C ASP A 641 -23.37 0.39 -26.43
N ASP A 642 -23.14 1.10 -25.31
CA ASP A 642 -22.86 2.53 -25.35
C ASP A 642 -21.61 2.83 -26.19
N PHE A 643 -21.80 3.61 -27.26
CA PHE A 643 -20.77 3.87 -28.27
C PHE A 643 -19.52 4.53 -27.67
N GLU A 644 -19.69 5.51 -26.77
CA GLU A 644 -18.57 6.26 -26.17
C GLU A 644 -17.73 5.33 -25.27
N LEU A 645 -18.38 4.44 -24.50
CA LEU A 645 -17.68 3.46 -23.65
C LEU A 645 -17.02 2.33 -24.46
N LYS A 646 -17.70 1.83 -25.51
CA LYS A 646 -17.16 0.78 -26.38
C LYS A 646 -15.88 1.21 -27.08
N GLU A 647 -15.88 2.40 -27.67
CA GLU A 647 -14.69 2.93 -28.37
C GLU A 647 -13.51 3.08 -27.40
N LEU A 648 -13.79 3.57 -26.19
CA LEU A 648 -12.81 3.76 -25.14
C LEU A 648 -12.20 2.43 -24.64
N PHE A 649 -13.02 1.44 -24.32
CA PHE A 649 -12.53 0.13 -23.90
C PHE A 649 -11.84 -0.62 -25.03
N ALA A 650 -12.29 -0.49 -26.28
CA ALA A 650 -11.62 -1.06 -27.44
C ALA A 650 -10.22 -0.48 -27.62
N TYR A 651 -10.07 0.85 -27.44
CA TYR A 651 -8.77 1.50 -27.45
C TYR A 651 -7.83 0.96 -26.36
N LEU A 652 -8.32 0.81 -25.12
CA LEU A 652 -7.53 0.31 -24.00
C LEU A 652 -7.13 -1.16 -24.16
N LYS A 653 -8.03 -2.00 -24.69
CA LYS A 653 -7.81 -3.43 -24.87
C LYS A 653 -6.90 -3.74 -26.06
N LYS A 654 -6.70 -2.80 -27.00
CA LYS A 654 -5.92 -2.99 -28.23
C LYS A 654 -4.52 -3.58 -27.97
N ASP A 655 -3.83 -3.09 -26.94
CA ASP A 655 -2.45 -3.47 -26.65
C ASP A 655 -2.33 -4.54 -25.55
N ILE A 656 -3.43 -4.88 -24.86
CA ILE A 656 -3.45 -5.81 -23.73
C ILE A 656 -3.99 -7.20 -24.11
N GLY A 657 -4.89 -7.26 -25.09
CA GLY A 657 -5.61 -8.48 -25.47
C GLY A 657 -6.95 -8.65 -24.72
N GLU A 658 -7.83 -9.52 -25.24
CA GLU A 658 -9.18 -9.73 -24.68
C GLU A 658 -9.25 -10.88 -23.66
N GLU A 659 -8.29 -11.79 -23.71
CA GLU A 659 -8.26 -12.99 -22.86
C GLU A 659 -8.02 -12.62 -21.40
N ALA A 660 -8.84 -13.19 -20.49
CA ALA A 660 -8.66 -13.03 -19.06
C ALA A 660 -7.57 -13.99 -18.55
N SER A 661 -6.36 -13.47 -18.36
CA SER A 661 -5.22 -14.26 -17.90
C SER A 661 -4.37 -13.51 -16.88
N MET A 662 -3.53 -14.22 -16.14
CA MET A 662 -2.51 -13.61 -15.28
C MET A 662 -1.58 -12.68 -16.05
N ILE A 663 -1.26 -12.99 -17.32
CA ILE A 663 -0.41 -12.12 -18.16
C ILE A 663 -1.14 -10.81 -18.47
N THR A 664 -2.42 -10.89 -18.84
CA THR A 664 -3.29 -9.73 -19.07
C THR A 664 -3.38 -8.85 -17.83
N LEU A 665 -3.57 -9.46 -16.65
CA LEU A 665 -3.55 -8.75 -15.37
C LEU A 665 -2.21 -8.05 -15.12
N GLY A 666 -1.08 -8.72 -15.38
CA GLY A 666 0.25 -8.12 -15.30
C GLY A 666 0.43 -6.91 -16.23
N ASN A 667 -0.11 -6.98 -17.45
CA ASN A 667 -0.07 -5.86 -18.40
C ASN A 667 -0.91 -4.67 -17.94
N ILE A 668 -2.08 -4.91 -17.36
CA ILE A 668 -2.91 -3.83 -16.79
C ILE A 668 -2.17 -3.15 -15.62
N LEU A 669 -1.53 -3.94 -14.75
CA LEU A 669 -0.72 -3.40 -13.65
C LEU A 669 0.45 -2.54 -14.14
N LEU A 670 1.06 -2.87 -15.27
CA LEU A 670 2.07 -2.01 -15.90
C LEU A 670 1.51 -0.63 -16.27
N GLN A 671 0.30 -0.60 -16.85
CA GLN A 671 -0.36 0.65 -17.24
C GLN A 671 -0.79 1.48 -16.02
N MET A 672 -1.13 0.82 -14.92
CA MET A 672 -1.40 1.48 -13.64
C MET A 672 -0.13 1.98 -12.93
N GLY A 673 1.07 1.62 -13.41
CA GLY A 673 2.34 1.99 -12.78
C GLY A 673 2.74 1.08 -11.61
N GLU A 674 2.04 -0.04 -11.42
CA GLU A 674 2.22 -1.00 -10.34
C GLU A 674 3.31 -2.03 -10.70
N TYR A 675 4.51 -1.54 -11.00
CA TYR A 675 5.59 -2.31 -11.61
C TYR A 675 6.03 -3.51 -10.76
N ASP A 676 6.10 -3.36 -9.44
CA ASP A 676 6.55 -4.44 -8.56
C ASP A 676 5.51 -5.56 -8.47
N LYS A 677 4.21 -5.22 -8.49
CA LYS A 677 3.11 -6.21 -8.54
C LYS A 677 3.09 -6.92 -9.90
N ALA A 678 3.20 -6.17 -11.00
CA ALA A 678 3.31 -6.74 -12.35
C ALA A 678 4.51 -7.70 -12.46
N LYS A 679 5.67 -7.33 -11.89
CA LYS A 679 6.87 -8.19 -11.86
C LYS A 679 6.61 -9.52 -11.18
N ARG A 680 5.95 -9.52 -10.01
CA ARG A 680 5.61 -10.77 -9.28
C ARG A 680 4.76 -11.70 -10.15
N ILE A 681 3.77 -11.14 -10.84
CA ILE A 681 2.91 -11.89 -11.76
C ILE A 681 3.71 -12.49 -12.91
N PHE A 682 4.52 -11.68 -13.61
CA PHE A 682 5.29 -12.19 -14.75
C PHE A 682 6.35 -13.22 -14.36
N LEU A 683 6.95 -13.11 -13.17
CA LEU A 683 7.84 -14.14 -12.64
C LEU A 683 7.10 -15.47 -12.43
N ARG A 684 5.91 -15.43 -11.82
CA ARG A 684 5.07 -16.62 -11.60
C ARG A 684 4.67 -17.29 -12.90
N MET A 685 4.38 -16.50 -13.94
CA MET A 685 4.00 -17.00 -15.27
C MET A 685 5.20 -17.35 -16.15
N ASN A 686 6.44 -17.19 -15.66
CA ASN A 686 7.67 -17.29 -16.45
C ASN A 686 7.62 -16.46 -17.76
N HIS A 687 6.98 -15.29 -17.70
CA HIS A 687 6.69 -14.46 -18.86
C HIS A 687 7.80 -13.42 -19.08
N GLN A 688 8.83 -13.82 -19.81
CA GLN A 688 10.06 -13.04 -19.99
C GLN A 688 9.84 -11.67 -20.64
N GLN A 689 8.95 -11.58 -21.64
CA GLN A 689 8.64 -10.31 -22.30
C GLN A 689 8.00 -9.30 -21.33
N GLY A 690 7.17 -9.77 -20.40
CA GLY A 690 6.58 -8.93 -19.36
C GLY A 690 7.63 -8.40 -18.39
N LEU A 691 8.61 -9.23 -18.00
CA LEU A 691 9.73 -8.82 -17.14
C LEU A 691 10.61 -7.76 -17.80
N ILE A 692 10.86 -7.88 -19.10
CA ILE A 692 11.56 -6.85 -19.89
C ILE A 692 10.74 -5.55 -19.86
N SER A 693 9.43 -5.63 -20.10
CA SER A 693 8.53 -4.47 -20.10
C SER A 693 8.48 -3.76 -18.74
N VAL A 694 8.46 -4.51 -17.64
CA VAL A 694 8.59 -3.96 -16.27
C VAL A 694 9.87 -3.14 -16.13
N ALA A 695 11.01 -3.73 -16.52
CA ALA A 695 12.31 -3.09 -16.36
C ALA A 695 12.42 -1.81 -17.21
N GLU A 696 11.92 -1.82 -18.44
CA GLU A 696 11.91 -0.65 -19.31
C GLU A 696 11.01 0.47 -18.79
N LEU A 697 9.78 0.16 -18.38
CA LEU A 697 8.84 1.16 -17.88
C LEU A 697 9.30 1.76 -16.54
N LYS A 698 9.84 0.93 -15.64
CA LYS A 698 10.45 1.41 -14.39
C LYS A 698 11.69 2.28 -14.67
N GLY A 699 12.49 1.93 -15.67
CA GLY A 699 13.61 2.74 -16.15
C GLY A 699 13.16 4.11 -16.66
N ASN A 700 12.12 4.15 -17.50
CA ASN A 700 11.53 5.40 -18.02
C ASN A 700 10.98 6.28 -16.89
N PHE A 701 10.32 5.66 -15.90
CA PHE A 701 9.82 6.37 -14.73
C PHE A 701 10.96 7.01 -13.92
N TYR A 702 12.03 6.28 -13.62
CA TYR A 702 13.19 6.83 -12.92
C TYR A 702 13.91 7.92 -13.73
N LEU A 703 13.97 7.77 -15.05
CA LEU A 703 14.55 8.77 -15.94
C LEU A 703 13.76 10.09 -15.86
N ALA A 704 12.43 10.02 -15.89
CA ALA A 704 11.55 11.19 -15.73
C ALA A 704 11.71 11.85 -14.34
N MET A 705 11.92 11.05 -13.29
CA MET A 705 12.20 11.52 -11.93
C MET A 705 13.66 11.98 -11.74
N LYS A 706 14.49 11.99 -12.81
CA LYS A 706 15.92 12.34 -12.79
C LYS A 706 16.78 11.43 -11.90
N HIS A 707 16.30 10.24 -11.56
CA HIS A 707 17.03 9.21 -10.83
C HIS A 707 17.84 8.35 -11.81
N TYR A 708 18.82 8.97 -12.47
CA TYR A 708 19.51 8.39 -13.63
C TYR A 708 20.18 7.03 -13.37
N LYS A 709 20.81 6.86 -12.20
CA LYS A 709 21.44 5.59 -11.84
C LYS A 709 20.43 4.44 -11.78
N HIS A 710 19.31 4.64 -11.08
CA HIS A 710 18.23 3.65 -11.00
C HIS A 710 17.63 3.34 -12.37
N ALA A 711 17.53 4.35 -13.25
CA ALA A 711 17.08 4.14 -14.62
C ALA A 711 18.03 3.24 -15.41
N ILE A 712 19.34 3.48 -15.31
CA ILE A 712 20.39 2.67 -15.95
C ILE A 712 20.33 1.23 -15.44
N ASP A 713 20.28 1.03 -14.12
CA ASP A 713 20.18 -0.32 -13.53
C ASP A 713 18.97 -1.09 -14.07
N CYS A 714 17.83 -0.40 -14.25
CA CYS A 714 16.63 -0.99 -14.84
C CYS A 714 16.83 -1.34 -16.32
N TYR A 715 17.42 -0.46 -17.13
CA TYR A 715 17.67 -0.75 -18.55
C TYR A 715 18.73 -1.84 -18.76
N GLU A 716 19.73 -1.94 -17.88
CA GLU A 716 20.71 -3.03 -17.89
C GLU A 716 20.06 -4.37 -17.52
N GLN A 717 19.12 -4.39 -16.57
CA GLN A 717 18.31 -5.58 -16.32
C GLN A 717 17.49 -6.00 -17.55
N ALA A 718 16.85 -5.05 -18.24
CA ALA A 718 16.12 -5.32 -19.48
C ALA A 718 17.05 -5.89 -20.57
N LEU A 719 18.26 -5.33 -20.71
CA LEU A 719 19.28 -5.80 -21.65
C LEU A 719 19.71 -7.23 -21.34
N LYS A 720 19.96 -7.54 -20.06
CA LYS A 720 20.34 -8.89 -19.61
C LYS A 720 19.25 -9.91 -19.98
N LEU A 721 18.00 -9.61 -19.63
CA LEU A 721 16.85 -10.48 -19.94
C LEU A 721 16.67 -10.69 -21.45
N ARG A 722 16.91 -9.65 -22.27
CA ARG A 722 16.91 -9.77 -23.74
C ARG A 722 18.06 -10.63 -24.25
N GLY A 723 19.25 -10.51 -23.67
CA GLY A 723 20.40 -11.34 -24.03
C GLY A 723 20.20 -12.82 -23.73
N GLU A 724 19.39 -13.15 -22.71
CA GLU A 724 19.03 -14.53 -22.36
C GLU A 724 17.95 -15.14 -23.27
N SER A 725 17.06 -14.31 -23.86
CA SER A 725 15.92 -14.78 -24.70
C SER A 725 16.13 -14.65 -26.19
N LEU A 726 16.89 -13.66 -26.63
CA LEU A 726 16.96 -13.25 -28.03
C LEU A 726 18.36 -13.48 -28.57
N PRO A 727 18.51 -13.83 -29.86
CA PRO A 727 19.81 -13.91 -30.50
C PRO A 727 20.57 -12.58 -30.38
N ALA A 728 21.90 -12.67 -30.29
CA ALA A 728 22.76 -11.49 -30.13
C ALA A 728 22.64 -10.45 -31.27
N SER A 729 21.98 -10.78 -32.39
CA SER A 729 21.68 -9.88 -33.51
C SER A 729 20.32 -9.17 -33.38
N HIS A 730 19.46 -9.52 -32.41
CA HIS A 730 18.09 -9.01 -32.34
C HIS A 730 18.03 -7.49 -32.14
N GLN A 731 17.08 -6.83 -32.84
CA GLN A 731 16.95 -5.37 -32.86
C GLN A 731 16.65 -4.77 -31.47
N ASP A 732 15.95 -5.50 -30.62
CA ASP A 732 15.60 -5.05 -29.27
C ASP A 732 16.82 -4.91 -28.34
N ILE A 733 17.92 -5.61 -28.61
CA ILE A 733 19.20 -5.42 -27.90
C ILE A 733 19.74 -4.00 -28.17
N ALA A 734 19.62 -3.52 -29.42
CA ALA A 734 20.00 -2.15 -29.76
C ALA A 734 19.10 -1.11 -29.10
N LYS A 735 17.79 -1.40 -28.94
CA LYS A 735 16.87 -0.51 -28.20
C LYS A 735 17.32 -0.34 -26.75
N SER A 736 17.68 -1.44 -26.06
CA SER A 736 18.25 -1.37 -24.71
C SER A 736 19.51 -0.52 -24.63
N TYR A 737 20.46 -0.69 -25.56
CA TYR A 737 21.67 0.14 -25.60
C TYR A 737 21.35 1.62 -25.81
N SER A 738 20.36 1.93 -26.65
CA SER A 738 19.90 3.30 -26.88
C SER A 738 19.31 3.93 -25.61
N SER A 739 18.49 3.18 -24.87
CA SER A 739 17.92 3.65 -23.60
C SER A 739 18.99 3.91 -22.54
N ILE A 740 19.99 3.03 -22.43
CA ILE A 740 21.14 3.23 -21.53
C ILE A 740 21.97 4.45 -21.94
N ALA A 741 22.23 4.63 -23.25
CA ALA A 741 22.95 5.79 -23.77
C ALA A 741 22.25 7.10 -23.41
N MET A 742 20.92 7.13 -23.61
CA MET A 742 20.09 8.28 -23.28
C MET A 742 20.11 8.60 -21.78
N ALA A 743 20.05 7.58 -20.92
CA ALA A 743 20.13 7.77 -19.48
C ALA A 743 21.49 8.35 -19.05
N TYR A 744 22.59 7.86 -19.62
CA TYR A 744 23.93 8.43 -19.39
C TYR A 744 24.09 9.85 -19.96
N GLU A 745 23.42 10.17 -21.08
CA GLU A 745 23.39 11.52 -21.64
C GLU A 745 22.67 12.48 -20.68
N PHE A 746 21.49 12.12 -20.18
CA PHE A 746 20.76 12.93 -19.19
C PHE A 746 21.52 13.07 -17.88
N TRP A 747 22.30 12.06 -17.48
CA TRP A 747 23.21 12.13 -16.34
C TRP A 747 24.48 12.96 -16.60
N LYS A 748 24.68 13.46 -17.83
CA LYS A 748 25.87 14.21 -18.26
C LYS A 748 27.19 13.41 -18.20
N THR A 749 27.10 12.09 -18.16
CA THR A 749 28.25 11.18 -18.27
C THR A 749 28.53 10.84 -19.74
N TYR A 750 28.92 11.86 -20.49
CA TYR A 750 28.98 11.80 -21.95
C TYR A 750 29.89 10.72 -22.54
N PRO A 751 31.08 10.38 -21.98
CA PRO A 751 31.91 9.31 -22.52
C PRO A 751 31.19 7.96 -22.56
N LYS A 752 30.43 7.62 -21.50
CA LYS A 752 29.64 6.40 -21.46
C LYS A 752 28.47 6.46 -22.44
N ALA A 753 27.76 7.59 -22.49
CA ALA A 753 26.67 7.76 -23.46
C ALA A 753 27.14 7.59 -24.91
N ILE A 754 28.30 8.16 -25.26
CA ILE A 754 28.94 8.01 -26.59
C ILE A 754 29.23 6.54 -26.89
N ASP A 755 29.85 5.80 -25.97
CA ASP A 755 30.13 4.36 -26.14
C ASP A 755 28.84 3.57 -26.40
N TYR A 756 27.79 3.78 -25.59
CA TYR A 756 26.52 3.08 -25.80
C TYR A 756 25.79 3.48 -27.09
N TYR A 757 25.86 4.75 -27.53
CA TYR A 757 25.34 5.16 -28.83
C TYR A 757 26.10 4.51 -29.99
N GLN A 758 27.43 4.38 -29.90
CA GLN A 758 28.23 3.66 -30.91
C GLN A 758 27.88 2.16 -30.95
N ARG A 759 27.69 1.52 -29.79
CA ARG A 759 27.22 0.12 -29.70
C ARG A 759 25.84 -0.04 -30.32
N THR A 760 24.93 0.90 -30.07
CA THR A 760 23.58 0.92 -30.66
C THR A 760 23.64 0.95 -32.19
N ILE A 761 24.44 1.86 -32.77
CA ILE A 761 24.61 1.98 -34.23
C ILE A 761 25.19 0.69 -34.81
N LYS A 762 26.28 0.17 -34.21
CA LYS A 762 26.93 -1.08 -34.66
C LYS A 762 25.94 -2.23 -34.69
N GLN A 763 25.04 -2.29 -33.71
CA GLN A 763 24.04 -3.34 -33.62
C GLN A 763 22.92 -3.18 -34.65
N TYR A 764 22.40 -1.96 -34.85
CA TYR A 764 21.42 -1.70 -35.91
C TYR A 764 22.01 -1.94 -37.31
N SER A 765 23.26 -1.56 -37.58
CA SER A 765 23.91 -1.80 -38.89
C SER A 765 24.11 -3.28 -39.24
N ARG A 766 23.99 -4.21 -38.27
CA ARG A 766 24.01 -5.66 -38.54
C ARG A 766 22.67 -6.19 -39.06
N THR A 767 21.58 -5.50 -38.80
CA THR A 767 20.20 -5.97 -39.06
C THR A 767 19.42 -5.09 -40.02
N LEU A 768 19.78 -3.82 -40.13
CA LEU A 768 19.05 -2.80 -40.89
C LEU A 768 19.97 -2.17 -41.94
N LYS A 769 19.38 -1.72 -43.05
CA LYS A 769 20.11 -0.96 -44.09
C LYS A 769 20.61 0.37 -43.49
N ASP A 770 21.77 0.85 -43.93
CA ASP A 770 22.42 2.04 -43.35
C ASP A 770 21.58 3.33 -43.34
N ASN A 771 20.59 3.43 -44.25
CA ASN A 771 19.67 4.56 -44.35
C ASN A 771 18.43 4.41 -43.45
N HIS A 772 18.39 3.41 -42.57
CA HIS A 772 17.24 3.18 -41.70
C HIS A 772 17.06 4.34 -40.70
N PRO A 773 15.82 4.86 -40.50
CA PRO A 773 15.56 6.02 -39.65
C PRO A 773 16.18 5.94 -38.25
N LEU A 774 16.14 4.76 -37.62
CA LEU A 774 16.74 4.53 -36.30
C LEU A 774 18.27 4.77 -36.29
N ILE A 775 19.00 4.30 -37.32
CA ILE A 775 20.45 4.50 -37.42
C ILE A 775 20.76 5.99 -37.58
N THR A 776 20.02 6.66 -38.48
CA THR A 776 20.17 8.10 -38.74
C THR A 776 19.87 8.93 -37.49
N GLN A 777 18.83 8.57 -36.74
CA GLN A 777 18.47 9.23 -35.48
C GLN A 777 19.55 9.05 -34.42
N THR A 778 20.04 7.82 -34.20
CA THR A 778 21.12 7.57 -33.23
C THR A 778 22.42 8.26 -33.62
N LYS A 779 22.79 8.29 -34.91
CA LYS A 779 23.95 9.06 -35.41
C LYS A 779 23.79 10.56 -35.15
N THR A 780 22.59 11.10 -35.33
CA THR A 780 22.31 12.52 -35.06
C THR A 780 22.44 12.83 -33.57
N SER A 781 21.92 11.98 -32.68
CA SER A 781 22.09 12.12 -31.23
C SER A 781 23.56 12.05 -30.83
N LEU A 782 24.31 11.09 -31.39
CA LEU A 782 25.74 10.95 -31.15
C LEU A 782 26.52 12.21 -31.58
N LEU A 783 26.25 12.74 -32.77
CA LEU A 783 26.90 13.97 -33.26
C LEU A 783 26.59 15.17 -32.36
N LYS A 784 25.31 15.37 -31.98
CA LYS A 784 24.91 16.43 -31.04
C LYS A 784 25.65 16.31 -29.72
N LEU A 785 25.80 15.09 -29.21
CA LEU A 785 26.52 14.83 -27.97
C LEU A 785 28.02 15.14 -28.09
N GLN A 786 28.65 14.72 -29.19
CA GLN A 786 30.07 15.00 -29.47
C GLN A 786 30.36 16.50 -29.63
N HIS A 787 29.45 17.26 -30.24
CA HIS A 787 29.56 18.71 -30.29
C HIS A 787 29.46 19.35 -28.90
N ARG A 788 28.58 18.83 -28.02
CA ARG A 788 28.45 19.30 -26.63
C ARG A 788 29.63 18.94 -25.73
N THR A 789 30.47 17.97 -26.10
CA THR A 789 31.67 17.59 -25.34
C THR A 789 32.96 18.24 -25.84
N ASN A 790 32.94 18.76 -27.07
CA ASN A 790 34.08 19.42 -27.71
C ASN A 790 34.08 20.95 -27.53
N HIS A 791 33.01 21.49 -26.94
CA HIS A 791 32.86 22.85 -26.42
C HIS A 791 32.64 22.75 -24.92
#